data_AF-A0A9D2KBH3-F1
#
_entry.id   AF-A0A9D2KBH3-F1
#
_cell.length_a   1.000
_cell.length_b   1.000
_cell.length_c   1.000
_cell.angle_alpha   90.00
_cell.angle_beta   90.00
_cell.angle_gamma   90.00
#
_symmetry.space_group_name_H-M   'P 1'
#
loop_
_entity.id
_entity.type
_entity.pdbx_description
1 polymer ?
#
loop_
_entity_poly.entity_id
_entity_poly.type
_entity_poly.pdbx_seq_one_letter_code
_entity_poly.pdbx_strand_id
1 'polypeptide(L)'
;MKKATFLIAAILLIHSAVVTARNIDRTSVLERDSAWGNPYVNSVCREEMSATMDIEGLEKVSLHGLWKFNWVENASDRPVDYYKADYDDGDWGTMPVPGIWELNGYGDPLYVNNGYAWRNFFRSEPPRVPAFQNHVGTYRGSIAVPQEWVGEKDIFVHFGSVTSNITLYVNGRYVGYSEDSKLEAVFDITDYVKPGDNLFAFQIFRWCDGTYLEDQDFWRMTGIARESYVYARQKDRINTVEAVPDLDASYRNGRLSVRGEVAGNVDAVRLVLTSPDGRTVWKGTAGVDGGMFRTVADVRSPGKWTAETPCLYRLEAEALCGGNKTDAVAVNVGFRKVEIRGGQLLVNGKPVLIKGTNRHEMSAKGGYLVTPEEMLEDIRIMKSLNINAVRTAHYPNDPLWYDLCDRYGLYVIDEANVESHGMWYGERTLAKDSAYLQAHIERNMRMVRRDINHPSVIIWSLGNEAGFGPNFEACYALVKEYDPSRPVQYERALDFENFGNTTCTDVYCPMYRSPGWCEDYLATDPSRPLIQCEYAHAMGNSLGGFGEYMDLVRRYPKYQGGFIWDFVDQAVIRYESDGRATAAYGGSYNKYDPSDDNFNCNGFVASDRTLHPSAMEVAYHYRSILTTSDNPASGRIDIYNEYFFKDLSAFRLEWDVTADGRPVMSGVVEDLKAAPQSEVSVSLPVPEALSRCAGAAEVMLNLRYSLKDADGVLDAGTVLAWDQIPVKEYDAAGQYASFIDDSFPGEGDAPSLSRDAVFYYVCGDGWRAEFSRSTGLLERLIVDGADFLEKPLRPNFYRAATDNDDGAMLHQKCSVWRNPELRLTALTAERTDRGVAVEAEYDIASVGAVLRMSYLVNSEGDIAVTEHLMPCGDGTEAAPLMRFGMSMVMPSRFDRVDYYGYGPFENYIDRCDAAVVGRYQAEVADLYQYDYVRPQESGARTGLRYWRVIDRTGTGLEILAREPFTATALNYSIEDLDIASPGYVRHASELVPRPETYVNFDLRQMGLGCINSWGELPLDRYMLPYGEYRFDFILRIRK
;
A
#
# COMPACT_ATOMS: atom_id res chain seq x y z
N MET A 1 33.63 17.79 -76.16
CA MET A 1 34.33 19.04 -75.79
C MET A 1 33.72 19.61 -74.53
N LYS A 2 34.56 19.69 -73.48
CA LYS A 2 34.57 20.71 -72.41
C LYS A 2 33.32 20.87 -71.53
N LYS A 3 33.28 20.09 -70.45
CA LYS A 3 33.57 20.47 -69.05
C LYS A 3 32.87 19.44 -68.16
N ALA A 4 33.41 18.26 -67.83
CA ALA A 4 34.63 17.95 -67.08
C ALA A 4 35.06 19.02 -66.07
N THR A 5 35.30 18.55 -64.85
CA THR A 5 35.98 19.23 -63.73
C THR A 5 35.05 20.07 -62.84
N PHE A 6 34.29 19.43 -61.95
CA PHE A 6 34.11 19.87 -60.54
C PHE A 6 33.33 18.88 -59.65
N LEU A 7 32.65 17.87 -60.22
CA LEU A 7 31.72 17.02 -59.43
C LEU A 7 32.18 15.58 -59.15
N ILE A 8 33.43 15.22 -59.45
CA ILE A 8 33.94 13.84 -59.23
C ILE A 8 35.20 13.80 -58.34
N ALA A 9 35.79 14.95 -58.01
CA ALA A 9 36.92 15.04 -57.08
C ALA A 9 36.53 15.21 -55.60
N ALA A 10 35.26 15.47 -55.29
CA ALA A 10 34.74 15.53 -53.92
C ALA A 10 34.30 14.15 -53.37
N ILE A 11 34.26 13.13 -54.22
CA ILE A 11 33.80 11.77 -53.87
C ILE A 11 34.95 10.86 -53.39
N LEU A 12 36.21 11.33 -53.44
CA LEU A 12 37.40 10.54 -53.06
C LEU A 12 38.30 11.18 -52.00
N LEU A 13 37.86 12.27 -51.36
CA LEU A 13 38.63 12.95 -50.29
C LEU A 13 37.81 13.26 -49.02
N ILE A 14 36.68 12.59 -48.83
CA ILE A 14 36.03 12.42 -47.51
C ILE A 14 35.89 10.90 -47.25
N HIS A 15 37.01 10.20 -47.43
CA HIS A 15 37.24 8.82 -46.96
C HIS A 15 38.26 8.83 -45.81
N SER A 16 38.24 9.90 -45.01
CA SER A 16 38.98 10.02 -43.75
C SER A 16 38.36 11.11 -42.87
N ALA A 17 37.05 11.08 -42.67
CA ALA A 17 36.47 11.52 -41.41
C ALA A 17 36.22 10.22 -40.65
N VAL A 18 37.04 10.00 -39.63
CA VAL A 18 36.93 8.90 -38.69
C VAL A 18 35.55 8.98 -38.04
N VAL A 19 34.55 8.35 -38.64
CA VAL A 19 33.47 7.75 -37.87
C VAL A 19 34.16 6.59 -37.16
N THR A 20 34.68 6.85 -35.96
CA THR A 20 34.80 5.81 -34.97
C THR A 20 33.38 5.31 -34.75
N ALA A 21 32.96 4.36 -35.58
CA ALA A 21 32.02 3.35 -35.15
C ALA A 21 32.70 2.71 -33.95
N ARG A 22 32.44 3.25 -32.75
CA ARG A 22 32.66 2.51 -31.52
C ARG A 22 31.84 1.24 -31.74
N ASN A 23 32.51 0.12 -31.96
CA ASN A 23 31.88 -1.18 -31.79
C ASN A 23 31.27 -1.13 -30.39
N ILE A 24 29.94 -0.96 -30.32
CA ILE A 24 29.23 -1.01 -29.04
C ILE A 24 29.27 -2.47 -28.64
N ASP A 25 30.27 -2.82 -27.84
CA ASP A 25 30.42 -4.14 -27.28
C ASP A 25 29.37 -4.32 -26.19
N ARG A 26 28.21 -4.87 -26.59
CA ARG A 26 27.12 -5.23 -25.68
C ARG A 26 27.50 -6.36 -24.71
N THR A 27 28.69 -6.96 -24.87
CA THR A 27 29.22 -7.99 -23.97
C THR A 27 30.24 -7.43 -22.97
N SER A 28 30.54 -6.13 -23.03
CA SER A 28 31.45 -5.48 -22.09
C SER A 28 30.91 -5.48 -20.66
N VAL A 29 31.78 -5.84 -19.71
CA VAL A 29 31.51 -5.91 -18.27
C VAL A 29 32.41 -4.91 -17.54
N LEU A 30 31.97 -4.45 -16.36
CA LEU A 30 32.84 -3.67 -15.49
C LEU A 30 34.05 -4.48 -15.01
N GLU A 31 35.13 -3.77 -14.70
CA GLU A 31 36.38 -4.37 -14.23
C GLU A 31 36.18 -5.07 -12.88
N ARG A 32 36.45 -6.38 -12.84
CA ARG A 32 36.23 -7.24 -11.67
C ARG A 32 37.09 -6.86 -10.45
N ASP A 33 38.27 -6.27 -10.66
CA ASP A 33 39.19 -5.92 -9.58
C ASP A 33 39.01 -4.47 -9.10
N SER A 34 38.00 -3.76 -9.63
CA SER A 34 37.62 -2.43 -9.16
C SER A 34 36.81 -2.50 -7.86
N ALA A 35 36.63 -1.37 -7.19
CA ALA A 35 35.83 -1.31 -5.96
C ALA A 35 34.33 -1.62 -6.20
N TRP A 36 33.83 -1.40 -7.42
CA TRP A 36 32.41 -1.55 -7.80
C TRP A 36 32.09 -2.83 -8.60
N GLY A 37 33.06 -3.74 -8.70
CA GLY A 37 32.89 -5.05 -9.35
C GLY A 37 33.46 -6.22 -8.53
N ASN A 38 33.81 -5.96 -7.27
CA ASN A 38 34.48 -6.92 -6.39
C ASN A 38 33.64 -7.13 -5.12
N PRO A 39 32.95 -8.27 -4.97
CA PRO A 39 32.04 -8.54 -3.84
C PRO A 39 32.74 -8.66 -2.48
N TYR A 40 34.08 -8.65 -2.46
CA TYR A 40 34.86 -8.56 -1.23
C TYR A 40 35.13 -7.12 -0.79
N VAL A 41 34.72 -6.11 -1.56
CA VAL A 41 34.99 -4.68 -1.33
C VAL A 41 33.68 -3.89 -1.37
N ASN A 42 32.94 -3.88 -0.27
CA ASN A 42 31.70 -3.10 -0.18
C ASN A 42 31.95 -1.62 0.16
N SER A 43 33.13 -1.31 0.73
CA SER A 43 33.53 0.05 1.08
C SER A 43 35.05 0.17 1.23
N VAL A 44 35.55 1.39 1.05
CA VAL A 44 36.96 1.78 1.26
C VAL A 44 36.96 3.09 2.03
N CYS A 45 37.58 3.11 3.21
CA CYS A 45 37.65 4.29 4.08
C CYS A 45 36.29 4.87 4.49
N ARG A 46 35.20 4.09 4.43
CA ARG A 46 33.93 4.43 5.06
C ARG A 46 34.07 4.25 6.57
N GLU A 47 33.63 5.22 7.34
CA GLU A 47 33.56 5.13 8.80
C GLU A 47 32.64 3.99 9.25
N GLU A 48 32.92 3.41 10.41
CA GLU A 48 32.01 2.43 11.01
C GLU A 48 30.67 3.07 11.35
N MET A 49 29.59 2.30 11.17
CA MET A 49 28.25 2.77 11.53
C MET A 49 28.13 2.89 13.05
N SER A 50 27.63 4.03 13.51
CA SER A 50 27.34 4.34 14.92
C SER A 50 25.84 4.51 15.13
N ALA A 51 25.37 4.42 16.37
CA ALA A 51 23.98 4.68 16.70
C ALA A 51 23.61 6.15 16.42
N THR A 52 22.39 6.36 15.93
CA THR A 52 21.83 7.70 15.73
C THR A 52 21.78 8.45 17.07
N MET A 53 22.30 9.67 17.09
CA MET A 53 22.38 10.53 18.27
C MET A 53 22.38 12.00 17.90
N ASP A 54 21.77 12.82 18.75
CA ASP A 54 21.80 14.27 18.60
C ASP A 54 23.08 14.82 19.19
N ILE A 55 23.94 15.39 18.34
CA ILE A 55 25.22 15.97 18.76
C ILE A 55 25.02 17.46 19.08
N GLU A 56 25.36 17.87 20.30
CA GLU A 56 25.17 19.26 20.75
C GLU A 56 26.03 20.22 19.92
N GLY A 57 25.38 21.21 19.31
CA GLY A 57 26.06 22.25 18.55
C GLY A 57 26.78 21.75 17.30
N LEU A 58 26.34 20.63 16.71
CA LEU A 58 26.94 20.09 15.49
C LEU A 58 26.94 21.13 14.37
N GLU A 59 28.13 21.55 13.96
CA GLU A 59 28.32 22.52 12.88
C GLU A 59 28.31 21.77 11.55
N LYS A 60 27.41 22.17 10.63
CA LYS A 60 27.24 21.55 9.31
C LYS A 60 27.39 22.58 8.20
N VAL A 61 27.98 22.16 7.08
CA VAL A 61 27.93 22.84 5.77
C VAL A 61 27.17 21.93 4.82
N SER A 62 26.01 22.38 4.34
CA SER A 62 25.16 21.57 3.46
C SER A 62 25.85 21.30 2.12
N LEU A 63 25.67 20.08 1.59
CA LEU A 63 25.99 19.76 0.19
C LEU A 63 24.81 20.07 -0.74
N HIS A 64 23.70 20.59 -0.24
CA HIS A 64 22.50 20.80 -1.03
C HIS A 64 22.65 21.96 -2.01
N GLY A 65 22.01 21.83 -3.17
CA GLY A 65 22.02 22.83 -4.23
C GLY A 65 22.42 22.25 -5.58
N LEU A 66 22.81 23.13 -6.51
CA LEU A 66 23.18 22.74 -7.86
C LEU A 66 24.67 22.38 -7.94
N TRP A 67 24.96 21.17 -8.39
CA TRP A 67 26.30 20.67 -8.66
C TRP A 67 26.57 20.62 -10.15
N LYS A 68 27.82 20.84 -10.56
CA LYS A 68 28.22 20.53 -11.94
C LYS A 68 28.08 19.04 -12.18
N PHE A 69 27.45 18.67 -13.29
CA PHE A 69 27.04 17.30 -13.54
C PHE A 69 27.28 16.88 -14.98
N ASN A 70 27.85 15.68 -15.14
CA ASN A 70 28.00 14.99 -16.40
C ASN A 70 27.43 13.57 -16.29
N TRP A 71 26.47 13.28 -17.15
CA TRP A 71 25.85 11.95 -17.25
C TRP A 71 26.27 11.30 -18.56
N VAL A 72 26.62 10.01 -18.49
CA VAL A 72 26.91 9.18 -19.66
C VAL A 72 26.09 7.90 -19.62
N GLU A 73 25.68 7.42 -20.80
CA GLU A 73 24.83 6.23 -20.93
C GLU A 73 25.59 4.93 -20.60
N ASN A 74 26.86 4.84 -21.01
CA ASN A 74 27.70 3.67 -20.78
C ASN A 74 28.85 4.00 -19.82
N ALA A 75 29.16 3.07 -18.92
CA ALA A 75 30.18 3.28 -17.90
C ALA A 75 31.59 3.52 -18.46
N SER A 76 31.87 2.98 -19.66
CA SER A 76 33.15 3.20 -20.36
C SER A 76 33.31 4.61 -20.94
N ASP A 77 32.24 5.40 -21.01
CA ASP A 77 32.25 6.76 -21.57
C ASP A 77 32.51 7.84 -20.51
N ARG A 78 32.58 7.45 -19.24
CA ARG A 78 32.70 8.40 -18.12
C ARG A 78 34.03 9.16 -18.17
N PRO A 79 34.07 10.42 -17.70
CA PRO A 79 35.33 11.13 -17.50
C PRO A 79 36.12 10.46 -16.36
N VAL A 80 37.31 9.93 -16.64
CA VAL A 80 38.14 9.24 -15.62
C VAL A 80 39.06 10.17 -14.85
N ASP A 81 39.35 11.36 -15.39
CA ASP A 81 40.21 12.38 -14.80
C ASP A 81 39.42 13.50 -14.08
N TYR A 82 38.11 13.26 -13.87
CA TYR A 82 37.15 14.21 -13.31
C TYR A 82 37.48 14.75 -11.91
N TYR A 83 38.41 14.14 -11.19
CA TYR A 83 38.80 14.56 -9.85
C TYR A 83 39.88 15.65 -9.86
N LYS A 84 40.59 15.84 -10.98
CA LYS A 84 41.71 16.78 -11.05
C LYS A 84 41.24 18.22 -10.86
N ALA A 85 42.03 19.02 -10.14
CA ALA A 85 41.70 20.40 -9.83
C ALA A 85 41.68 21.31 -11.07
N ASP A 86 42.47 20.98 -12.09
CA ASP A 86 42.60 21.68 -13.36
C ASP A 86 41.72 21.10 -14.49
N TYR A 87 40.83 20.15 -14.17
CA TYR A 87 39.86 19.63 -15.12
C TYR A 87 38.84 20.71 -15.51
N ASP A 88 38.58 20.86 -16.81
CA ASP A 88 37.60 21.82 -17.33
C ASP A 88 36.19 21.19 -17.38
N ASP A 89 35.31 21.66 -16.49
CA ASP A 89 33.89 21.30 -16.40
C ASP A 89 32.97 22.44 -16.88
N GLY A 90 33.52 23.41 -17.64
CA GLY A 90 32.78 24.58 -18.12
C GLY A 90 31.53 24.21 -18.93
N ASP A 91 31.64 23.18 -19.77
CA ASP A 91 30.57 22.68 -20.64
C ASP A 91 29.58 21.73 -19.93
N TRP A 92 29.78 21.43 -18.63
CA TRP A 92 28.87 20.55 -17.88
C TRP A 92 27.58 21.26 -17.49
N GLY A 93 26.49 20.47 -17.47
CA GLY A 93 25.19 20.88 -16.93
C GLY A 93 25.19 20.92 -15.40
N THR A 94 24.00 20.96 -14.81
CA THR A 94 23.82 20.94 -13.35
C THR A 94 22.80 19.91 -12.91
N MET A 95 22.98 19.39 -11.70
CA MET A 95 22.07 18.46 -11.03
C MET A 95 21.82 18.92 -9.59
N PRO A 96 20.57 18.93 -9.09
CA PRO A 96 20.32 19.15 -7.68
C PRO A 96 20.87 17.99 -6.84
N VAL A 97 21.38 18.34 -5.65
CA VAL A 97 21.70 17.41 -4.58
C VAL A 97 20.86 17.83 -3.36
N PRO A 98 20.11 16.91 -2.73
CA PRO A 98 19.72 15.59 -3.25
C PRO A 98 18.93 15.71 -4.56
N GLY A 99 18.89 14.62 -5.33
CA GLY A 99 18.20 14.57 -6.61
C GLY A 99 18.34 13.21 -7.30
N ILE A 100 17.23 12.75 -7.90
CA ILE A 100 17.13 11.49 -8.65
C ILE A 100 17.23 11.77 -10.15
N TRP A 101 18.13 11.07 -10.85
CA TRP A 101 18.53 11.36 -12.24
C TRP A 101 17.36 11.28 -13.20
N GLU A 102 16.61 10.20 -13.12
CA GLU A 102 15.53 9.87 -14.03
C GLU A 102 14.37 10.87 -13.91
N LEU A 103 14.20 11.49 -12.73
CA LEU A 103 13.19 12.54 -12.48
C LEU A 103 13.71 13.95 -12.81
N ASN A 104 14.99 14.09 -13.13
CA ASN A 104 15.65 15.34 -13.52
C ASN A 104 16.11 15.33 -14.99
N GLY A 105 15.60 14.40 -15.79
CA GLY A 105 15.80 14.35 -17.24
C GLY A 105 17.01 13.55 -17.72
N TYR A 106 17.59 12.69 -16.87
CA TYR A 106 18.74 11.85 -17.21
C TYR A 106 18.39 10.36 -17.08
N GLY A 107 18.17 9.70 -18.21
CA GLY A 107 17.65 8.32 -18.25
C GLY A 107 16.15 8.24 -17.97
N ASP A 108 15.59 7.04 -18.08
CA ASP A 108 14.18 6.77 -17.83
C ASP A 108 13.98 5.98 -16.51
N PRO A 109 12.94 6.31 -15.71
CA PRO A 109 12.52 5.45 -14.61
C PRO A 109 12.17 4.05 -15.13
N LEU A 110 12.73 3.04 -14.49
CA LEU A 110 12.54 1.63 -14.84
C LEU A 110 11.94 0.91 -13.64
N TYR A 111 10.87 0.13 -13.85
CA TYR A 111 10.27 -0.71 -12.81
C TYR A 111 10.27 -2.16 -13.26
N VAL A 112 10.74 -3.06 -12.39
CA VAL A 112 10.64 -4.51 -12.49
C VAL A 112 10.43 -5.07 -11.08
N ASN A 113 9.59 -6.10 -10.97
CA ASN A 113 9.37 -6.85 -9.75
C ASN A 113 10.57 -7.78 -9.51
N ASN A 114 10.54 -8.99 -10.10
CA ASN A 114 11.62 -9.95 -9.96
C ASN A 114 12.59 -9.89 -11.14
N GLY A 115 13.87 -10.06 -10.81
CA GLY A 115 14.92 -10.04 -11.79
C GLY A 115 15.44 -8.64 -12.09
N TYR A 116 16.73 -8.61 -12.41
CA TYR A 116 17.48 -7.38 -12.53
C TYR A 116 17.06 -6.52 -13.73
N ALA A 117 17.15 -5.20 -13.56
CA ALA A 117 16.81 -4.18 -14.56
C ALA A 117 17.45 -4.39 -15.95
N TRP A 118 18.57 -5.12 -16.02
CA TRP A 118 19.27 -5.43 -17.27
C TRP A 118 18.82 -6.72 -17.96
N ARG A 119 17.77 -7.42 -17.48
CA ARG A 119 17.35 -8.77 -17.94
C ARG A 119 17.10 -8.90 -19.44
N ASN A 120 16.81 -7.80 -20.14
CA ASN A 120 16.60 -7.78 -21.59
C ASN A 120 17.90 -7.78 -22.42
N PHE A 121 19.04 -7.39 -21.84
CA PHE A 121 20.29 -7.19 -22.59
C PHE A 121 21.54 -7.75 -21.92
N PHE A 122 21.47 -8.17 -20.65
CA PHE A 122 22.59 -8.74 -19.92
C PHE A 122 22.13 -9.95 -19.08
N ARG A 123 22.94 -11.00 -19.05
CA ARG A 123 22.67 -12.19 -18.24
C ARG A 123 23.21 -11.98 -16.84
N SER A 124 22.37 -12.21 -15.83
CA SER A 124 22.78 -12.16 -14.43
C SER A 124 23.78 -13.27 -14.08
N GLU A 125 25.04 -12.87 -13.90
CA GLU A 125 26.20 -13.69 -13.57
C GLU A 125 27.03 -12.98 -12.47
N PRO A 126 26.58 -13.02 -11.19
CA PRO A 126 27.29 -12.36 -10.10
C PRO A 126 28.79 -12.74 -10.06
N PRO A 127 29.69 -11.79 -9.75
CA PRO A 127 29.44 -10.38 -9.43
C PRO A 127 29.42 -9.46 -10.67
N ARG A 128 29.36 -10.01 -11.89
CA ARG A 128 29.50 -9.20 -13.12
C ARG A 128 28.28 -8.31 -13.32
N VAL A 129 28.53 -7.04 -13.62
CA VAL A 129 27.51 -6.07 -14.04
C VAL A 129 27.83 -5.51 -15.43
N PRO A 130 26.82 -5.11 -16.22
CA PRO A 130 27.06 -4.60 -17.56
C PRO A 130 27.82 -3.27 -17.53
N ALA A 131 28.67 -3.02 -18.52
CA ALA A 131 29.20 -1.68 -18.79
C ALA A 131 28.31 -0.89 -19.78
N PHE A 132 27.65 -1.61 -20.68
CA PHE A 132 26.62 -1.09 -21.57
C PHE A 132 25.34 -0.74 -20.79
N GLN A 133 24.76 0.45 -21.01
CA GLN A 133 23.60 0.97 -20.26
C GLN A 133 23.75 0.99 -18.73
N ASN A 134 24.99 0.96 -18.25
CA ASN A 134 25.29 1.28 -16.87
C ASN A 134 25.66 2.75 -16.79
N HIS A 135 24.64 3.56 -16.54
CA HIS A 135 24.76 5.00 -16.54
C HIS A 135 25.72 5.46 -15.43
N VAL A 136 26.49 6.51 -15.70
CA VAL A 136 27.40 7.09 -14.70
C VAL A 136 27.15 8.58 -14.59
N GLY A 137 26.87 9.02 -13.37
CA GLY A 137 26.73 10.41 -13.00
C GLY A 137 28.01 10.90 -12.32
N THR A 138 28.65 11.92 -12.90
CA THR A 138 29.85 12.55 -12.35
C THR A 138 29.52 13.94 -11.84
N TYR A 139 29.83 14.19 -10.58
CA TYR A 139 29.53 15.42 -9.87
C TYR A 139 30.81 16.18 -9.52
N ARG A 140 30.79 17.50 -9.68
CA ARG A 140 31.84 18.42 -9.22
C ARG A 140 31.23 19.64 -8.55
N GLY A 141 31.81 20.07 -7.45
CA GLY A 141 31.31 21.22 -6.68
C GLY A 141 32.37 21.77 -5.73
N SER A 142 32.27 23.06 -5.40
CA SER A 142 33.14 23.71 -4.41
C SER A 142 32.39 23.86 -3.10
N ILE A 143 32.98 23.38 -2.00
CA ILE A 143 32.43 23.50 -0.65
C ILE A 143 33.40 24.31 0.21
N ALA A 144 32.89 25.37 0.82
CA ALA A 144 33.67 26.21 1.72
C ALA A 144 33.74 25.58 3.11
N VAL A 145 34.94 25.13 3.52
CA VAL A 145 35.19 24.61 4.86
C VAL A 145 35.64 25.76 5.76
N PRO A 146 34.98 25.98 6.92
CA PRO A 146 35.35 27.04 7.85
C PRO A 146 36.80 26.91 8.35
N GLN A 147 37.47 28.05 8.52
CA GLN A 147 38.89 28.08 8.92
C GLN A 147 39.10 27.50 10.31
N GLU A 148 38.16 27.71 11.22
CA GLU A 148 38.13 27.25 12.59
C GLU A 148 38.01 25.72 12.74
N TRP A 149 37.70 25.00 11.66
CA TRP A 149 37.64 23.53 11.69
C TRP A 149 39.02 22.92 11.46
N VAL A 150 39.79 23.45 10.51
CA VAL A 150 41.01 22.80 10.00
C VAL A 150 42.12 22.85 11.04
N GLY A 151 42.61 21.67 11.45
CA GLY A 151 43.67 21.50 12.44
C GLY A 151 43.17 21.35 13.87
N GLU A 152 42.00 21.90 14.20
CA GLU A 152 41.40 21.87 15.54
C GLU A 152 40.38 20.72 15.70
N LYS A 153 39.61 20.43 14.66
CA LYS A 153 38.52 19.43 14.64
C LYS A 153 38.79 18.32 13.63
N ASP A 154 38.10 17.19 13.82
CA ASP A 154 38.00 16.15 12.79
C ASP A 154 36.80 16.46 11.89
N ILE A 155 36.98 16.36 10.58
CA ILE A 155 36.02 16.84 9.57
C ILE A 155 35.55 15.66 8.73
N PHE A 156 34.24 15.48 8.63
CA PHE A 156 33.61 14.36 7.96
C PHE A 156 32.67 14.84 6.87
N VAL A 157 32.50 14.04 5.81
CA VAL A 157 31.40 14.20 4.86
C VAL A 157 30.41 13.05 5.01
N HIS A 158 29.12 13.39 5.02
CA HIS A 158 28.00 12.48 5.15
C HIS A 158 27.15 12.51 3.87
N PHE A 159 26.89 11.34 3.31
CA PHE A 159 25.89 11.12 2.26
C PHE A 159 24.81 10.16 2.78
N GLY A 160 23.59 10.65 2.97
CA GLY A 160 22.53 9.88 3.65
C GLY A 160 22.00 8.69 2.84
N SER A 161 22.03 8.77 1.52
CA SER A 161 21.65 7.67 0.61
C SER A 161 22.19 7.98 -0.78
N VAL A 162 22.92 7.03 -1.36
CA VAL A 162 23.45 7.12 -2.73
C VAL A 162 23.18 5.81 -3.46
N THR A 163 22.38 5.85 -4.52
CA THR A 163 22.04 4.66 -5.31
C THR A 163 22.89 4.61 -6.58
N SER A 164 23.64 3.53 -6.87
CA SER A 164 23.88 2.34 -6.02
C SER A 164 25.19 2.39 -5.22
N ASN A 165 26.09 3.34 -5.53
CA ASN A 165 27.43 3.45 -4.94
C ASN A 165 27.97 4.87 -5.05
N ILE A 166 29.09 5.14 -4.37
CA ILE A 166 29.81 6.42 -4.48
C ILE A 166 31.32 6.21 -4.45
N THR A 167 32.04 6.87 -5.37
CA THR A 167 33.49 7.04 -5.35
C THR A 167 33.85 8.51 -5.14
N LEU A 168 34.51 8.85 -4.04
CA LEU A 168 34.75 10.23 -3.61
C LEU A 168 36.21 10.68 -3.74
N TYR A 169 36.40 11.89 -4.26
CA TYR A 169 37.65 12.64 -4.25
C TYR A 169 37.44 14.04 -3.66
N VAL A 170 38.44 14.51 -2.92
CA VAL A 170 38.49 15.88 -2.40
C VAL A 170 39.85 16.49 -2.76
N ASN A 171 39.84 17.68 -3.37
CA ASN A 171 41.02 18.38 -3.84
C ASN A 171 41.96 17.52 -4.70
N GLY A 172 41.38 16.67 -5.56
CA GLY A 172 42.12 15.76 -6.46
C GLY A 172 42.74 14.53 -5.80
N ARG A 173 42.45 14.29 -4.52
CA ARG A 173 42.92 13.11 -3.78
C ARG A 173 41.76 12.16 -3.53
N TYR A 174 42.00 10.86 -3.73
CA TYR A 174 41.04 9.80 -3.48
C TYR A 174 40.74 9.70 -1.98
N VAL A 175 39.47 9.75 -1.61
CA VAL A 175 39.01 9.62 -0.22
C VAL A 175 38.53 8.19 0.05
N GLY A 176 37.62 7.68 -0.79
CA GLY A 176 37.01 6.38 -0.51
C GLY A 176 35.92 5.94 -1.48
N TYR A 177 35.32 4.79 -1.16
CA TYR A 177 34.24 4.12 -1.90
C TYR A 177 33.19 3.56 -0.94
N SER A 178 31.92 3.50 -1.35
CA SER A 178 30.86 2.83 -0.59
C SER A 178 29.72 2.30 -1.47
N GLU A 179 29.18 1.15 -1.08
CA GLU A 179 27.88 0.60 -1.49
C GLU A 179 26.84 0.68 -0.36
N ASP A 180 25.72 -0.04 -0.51
CA ASP A 180 24.56 -0.10 0.40
C ASP A 180 23.75 1.19 0.35
N SER A 181 22.86 1.27 -0.63
CA SER A 181 22.25 2.53 -1.06
C SER A 181 21.27 3.14 -0.05
N LYS A 182 20.91 2.41 1.00
CA LYS A 182 19.85 2.76 1.96
C LYS A 182 20.39 3.10 3.35
N LEU A 183 21.71 3.16 3.52
CA LEU A 183 22.38 3.55 4.75
C LEU A 183 23.51 4.53 4.45
N GLU A 184 23.77 5.46 5.38
CA GLU A 184 24.65 6.60 5.14
C GLU A 184 26.11 6.21 4.95
N ALA A 185 26.77 6.84 3.97
CA ALA A 185 28.21 6.75 3.78
C ALA A 185 28.89 7.98 4.41
N VAL A 186 29.75 7.74 5.40
CA VAL A 186 30.53 8.76 6.09
C VAL A 186 32.02 8.53 5.82
N PHE A 187 32.76 9.59 5.53
CA PHE A 187 34.21 9.56 5.31
C PHE A 187 34.90 10.65 6.13
N ASP A 188 35.99 10.32 6.82
CA ASP A 188 36.91 11.31 7.38
C ASP A 188 37.68 12.01 6.26
N ILE A 189 37.49 13.33 6.13
CA ILE A 189 38.13 14.19 5.13
C ILE A 189 39.12 15.19 5.75
N THR A 190 39.47 15.04 7.04
CA THR A 190 40.32 15.96 7.79
C THR A 190 41.62 16.29 7.05
N ASP A 191 42.29 15.25 6.54
CA ASP A 191 43.57 15.40 5.84
C ASP A 191 43.44 15.81 4.36
N TYR A 192 42.22 15.97 3.85
CA TYR A 192 41.93 16.24 2.44
C TYR A 192 41.48 17.68 2.18
N VAL A 193 41.01 18.38 3.20
CA VAL A 193 40.46 19.73 3.11
C VAL A 193 41.46 20.81 3.53
N LYS A 194 41.19 22.04 3.11
CA LYS A 194 41.88 23.29 3.49
C LYS A 194 40.85 24.36 3.87
N PRO A 195 41.22 25.43 4.58
CA PRO A 195 40.31 26.55 4.84
C PRO A 195 39.79 27.17 3.54
N GLY A 196 38.50 27.52 3.51
CA GLY A 196 37.84 28.09 2.34
C GLY A 196 37.41 27.03 1.33
N ASP A 197 37.48 27.36 0.04
CA ASP A 197 36.96 26.51 -1.04
C ASP A 197 37.75 25.21 -1.23
N ASN A 198 37.00 24.10 -1.26
CA ASN A 198 37.51 22.75 -1.52
C ASN A 198 36.73 22.13 -2.67
N LEU A 199 37.44 21.54 -3.63
CA LEU A 199 36.83 20.81 -4.73
C LEU A 199 36.39 19.43 -4.23
N PHE A 200 35.10 19.15 -4.29
CA PHE A 200 34.52 17.82 -4.15
C PHE A 200 34.20 17.29 -5.54
N ALA A 201 34.61 16.06 -5.81
CA ALA A 201 34.33 15.37 -7.05
C ALA A 201 33.97 13.91 -6.76
N PHE A 202 32.80 13.45 -7.23
CA PHE A 202 32.39 12.06 -7.01
C PHE A 202 31.70 11.46 -8.23
N GLN A 203 31.77 10.12 -8.32
CA GLN A 203 31.08 9.34 -9.34
C GLN A 203 30.15 8.33 -8.68
N ILE A 204 28.99 8.16 -9.31
CA ILE A 204 27.98 7.17 -8.97
C ILE A 204 27.77 6.34 -10.23
N PHE A 205 27.81 5.02 -10.09
CA PHE A 205 27.39 4.09 -11.14
C PHE A 205 25.97 3.64 -10.85
N ARG A 206 25.16 3.49 -11.90
CA ARG A 206 23.80 2.95 -11.78
C ARG A 206 23.84 1.52 -11.23
N TRP A 207 24.75 0.69 -11.74
CA TRP A 207 24.92 -0.71 -11.33
C TRP A 207 26.34 -0.98 -10.82
N CYS A 208 26.43 -1.66 -9.67
CA CYS A 208 27.66 -2.24 -9.10
C CYS A 208 27.38 -3.67 -8.62
N ASP A 209 28.37 -4.40 -8.10
CA ASP A 209 28.14 -5.76 -7.60
C ASP A 209 27.16 -5.82 -6.42
N GLY A 210 27.09 -4.76 -5.59
CA GLY A 210 26.06 -4.59 -4.56
C GLY A 210 24.63 -4.52 -5.08
N THR A 211 24.40 -4.14 -6.35
CA THR A 211 23.07 -4.14 -6.97
C THR A 211 22.43 -5.53 -6.99
N TYR A 212 23.24 -6.60 -6.93
CA TYR A 212 22.71 -7.96 -6.82
C TYR A 212 21.93 -8.23 -5.53
N LEU A 213 22.15 -7.42 -4.48
CA LEU A 213 21.44 -7.47 -3.19
C LEU A 213 20.38 -6.36 -3.04
N GLU A 214 20.07 -5.62 -4.12
CA GLU A 214 19.09 -4.54 -4.14
C GLU A 214 18.06 -4.79 -5.26
N ASP A 215 17.50 -6.00 -5.27
CA ASP A 215 16.51 -6.48 -6.24
C ASP A 215 15.07 -6.41 -5.73
N GLN A 216 14.74 -5.38 -4.93
CA GLN A 216 13.39 -5.16 -4.44
C GLN A 216 12.36 -4.95 -5.56
N ASP A 217 11.10 -5.30 -5.28
CA ASP A 217 9.93 -4.99 -6.10
C ASP A 217 9.57 -3.48 -6.04
N PHE A 218 10.39 -2.66 -6.70
CA PHE A 218 10.24 -1.22 -6.75
C PHE A 218 10.91 -0.59 -7.98
N TRP A 219 10.70 0.72 -8.19
CA TRP A 219 11.45 1.48 -9.19
C TRP A 219 12.95 1.33 -9.02
N ARG A 220 13.72 1.30 -10.13
CA ARG A 220 15.18 1.23 -10.19
C ARG A 220 15.75 2.59 -10.64
N MET A 221 15.83 3.51 -9.67
CA MET A 221 16.27 4.88 -9.87
C MET A 221 17.68 5.13 -9.31
N THR A 222 18.30 6.24 -9.70
CA THR A 222 19.71 6.52 -9.39
C THR A 222 19.90 7.94 -8.90
N GLY A 223 20.81 8.16 -7.96
CA GLY A 223 21.14 9.49 -7.44
C GLY A 223 21.28 9.55 -5.92
N ILE A 224 21.09 10.74 -5.36
CA ILE A 224 21.21 11.01 -3.92
C ILE A 224 19.82 11.32 -3.38
N ALA A 225 19.30 10.49 -2.47
CA ALA A 225 17.91 10.59 -2.03
C ALA A 225 17.72 11.29 -0.67
N ARG A 226 18.76 11.32 0.18
CA ARG A 226 18.67 11.81 1.57
C ARG A 226 19.64 12.95 1.86
N GLU A 227 19.52 13.54 3.05
CA GLU A 227 20.36 14.67 3.49
C GLU A 227 21.86 14.37 3.32
N SER A 228 22.64 15.38 2.91
CA SER A 228 24.08 15.24 2.68
C SER A 228 24.78 16.53 3.06
N TYR A 229 25.86 16.45 3.85
CA TYR A 229 26.53 17.61 4.45
C TYR A 229 27.98 17.27 4.87
N VAL A 230 28.81 18.30 5.01
CA VAL A 230 30.10 18.23 5.72
C VAL A 230 29.87 18.68 7.16
N TYR A 231 30.45 18.00 8.13
CA TYR A 231 30.38 18.40 9.54
C TYR A 231 31.72 18.25 10.24
N ALA A 232 31.91 18.96 11.34
CA ALA A 232 33.11 18.86 12.17
C ALA A 232 32.78 18.39 13.58
N ARG A 233 33.64 17.54 14.15
CA ARG A 233 33.55 17.04 15.52
C ARG A 233 34.81 17.37 16.31
N GLN A 234 34.65 17.47 17.61
CA GLN A 234 35.77 17.59 18.54
C GLN A 234 36.64 16.32 18.48
N LYS A 235 37.95 16.45 18.73
CA LYS A 235 38.86 15.29 18.77
C LYS A 235 38.62 14.40 20.00
N ASP A 236 38.36 15.05 21.14
CA ASP A 236 37.98 14.39 22.39
C ASP A 236 36.44 14.31 22.45
N ARG A 237 35.86 13.21 21.95
CA ARG A 237 34.41 13.11 21.67
C ARG A 237 33.78 11.78 22.03
N ILE A 238 32.45 11.73 21.98
CA ILE A 238 31.67 10.48 22.01
C ILE A 238 31.40 10.02 20.57
N ASN A 239 31.83 8.82 20.21
CA ASN A 239 31.59 8.25 18.87
C ASN A 239 30.22 7.58 18.77
N THR A 240 29.77 6.89 19.83
CA THR A 240 28.46 6.24 19.86
C THR A 240 27.95 6.12 21.30
N VAL A 241 26.62 6.15 21.46
CA VAL A 241 25.91 5.84 22.71
C VAL A 241 24.79 4.89 22.40
N GLU A 242 24.78 3.73 23.05
CA GLU A 242 23.72 2.74 22.97
C GLU A 242 23.01 2.66 24.32
N ALA A 243 21.70 2.87 24.31
CA ALA A 243 20.84 2.92 25.48
C ALA A 243 19.75 1.85 25.36
N VAL A 244 20.00 0.67 25.93
CA VAL A 244 19.10 -0.49 25.82
C VAL A 244 18.22 -0.59 27.07
N PRO A 245 16.91 -0.30 26.98
CA PRO A 245 15.99 -0.39 28.10
C PRO A 245 15.57 -1.84 28.36
N ASP A 246 15.34 -2.17 29.63
CA ASP A 246 14.69 -3.40 30.08
C ASP A 246 13.71 -3.09 31.22
N LEU A 247 12.83 -4.05 31.51
CA LEU A 247 11.91 -4.04 32.63
C LEU A 247 12.09 -5.29 33.50
N ASP A 248 11.84 -5.13 34.80
CA ASP A 248 11.80 -6.26 35.74
C ASP A 248 10.69 -7.27 35.39
N ALA A 249 10.71 -8.45 36.03
CA ALA A 249 9.75 -9.52 35.76
C ALA A 249 8.28 -9.14 36.05
N SER A 250 8.04 -8.08 36.83
CA SER A 250 6.70 -7.51 37.08
C SER A 250 6.34 -6.38 36.11
N TYR A 251 7.22 -6.10 35.15
CA TYR A 251 7.17 -4.98 34.22
C TYR A 251 7.00 -3.63 34.92
N ARG A 252 7.47 -3.47 36.16
CA ARG A 252 7.21 -2.29 36.98
C ARG A 252 8.39 -1.33 36.99
N ASN A 253 9.58 -1.79 37.33
CA ASN A 253 10.77 -0.96 37.36
C ASN A 253 11.57 -1.15 36.08
N GLY A 254 12.23 -0.07 35.64
CA GLY A 254 13.08 -0.05 34.46
C GLY A 254 14.55 -0.09 34.83
N ARG A 255 15.32 -0.69 33.93
CA ARG A 255 16.77 -0.71 33.97
C ARG A 255 17.29 -0.33 32.59
N LEU A 256 18.05 0.75 32.49
CA LEU A 256 18.64 1.21 31.24
C LEU A 256 20.12 0.85 31.25
N SER A 257 20.53 -0.05 30.35
CA SER A 257 21.95 -0.37 30.15
C SER A 257 22.52 0.59 29.11
N VAL A 258 23.54 1.35 29.48
CA VAL A 258 24.19 2.30 28.58
C VAL A 258 25.61 1.85 28.32
N ARG A 259 25.99 1.74 27.04
CA ARG A 259 27.37 1.52 26.60
C ARG A 259 27.70 2.46 25.46
N GLY A 260 28.97 2.75 25.26
CA GLY A 260 29.38 3.58 24.14
C GLY A 260 30.89 3.64 23.98
N GLU A 261 31.30 4.36 22.94
CA GLU A 261 32.69 4.51 22.52
C GLU A 261 33.05 5.99 22.49
N VAL A 262 34.30 6.30 22.85
CA VAL A 262 34.85 7.65 22.85
C VAL A 262 36.17 7.69 22.07
N ALA A 263 36.52 8.88 21.58
CA ALA A 263 37.80 9.15 20.93
C ALA A 263 38.63 10.16 21.71
N GLY A 264 39.94 10.20 21.44
CA GLY A 264 40.86 11.15 22.07
C GLY A 264 41.19 10.80 23.52
N ASN A 265 41.24 11.82 24.37
CA ASN A 265 41.68 11.75 25.77
C ASN A 265 40.51 11.74 26.78
N VAL A 266 39.31 11.36 26.35
CA VAL A 266 38.13 11.32 27.21
C VAL A 266 38.36 10.27 28.32
N ASP A 267 38.29 10.70 29.58
CA ASP A 267 38.54 9.86 30.76
C ASP A 267 37.25 9.46 31.50
N ALA A 268 36.18 10.21 31.30
CA ALA A 268 34.88 9.94 31.88
C ALA A 268 33.74 10.46 30.99
N VAL A 269 32.56 9.86 31.13
CA VAL A 269 31.31 10.33 30.51
C VAL A 269 30.30 10.60 31.61
N ARG A 270 29.76 11.83 31.68
CA ARG A 270 28.69 12.20 32.59
C ARG A 270 27.35 12.02 31.91
N LEU A 271 26.43 11.31 32.55
CA LEU A 271 25.13 10.97 31.97
C LEU A 271 23.98 11.48 32.83
N VAL A 272 22.95 12.01 32.18
CA VAL A 272 21.72 12.52 32.80
C VAL A 272 20.52 11.95 32.05
N LEU A 273 19.63 11.24 32.76
CA LEU A 273 18.37 10.77 32.20
C LEU A 273 17.22 11.65 32.71
N THR A 274 16.45 12.21 31.78
CA THR A 274 15.35 13.14 32.05
C THR A 274 14.03 12.56 31.54
N SER A 275 12.98 12.66 32.35
CA SER A 275 11.61 12.25 31.98
C SER A 275 10.94 13.23 31.01
N PRO A 276 9.84 12.83 30.36
CA PRO A 276 9.09 13.71 29.46
C PRO A 276 8.64 15.05 30.09
N ASP A 277 8.43 15.09 31.41
CA ASP A 277 8.07 16.31 32.14
C ASP A 277 9.28 17.19 32.55
N GLY A 278 10.47 16.86 32.05
CA GLY A 278 11.71 17.61 32.29
C GLY A 278 12.42 17.31 33.61
N ARG A 279 11.98 16.30 34.38
CA ARG A 279 12.63 15.95 35.64
C ARG A 279 13.80 14.99 35.42
N THR A 280 14.93 15.29 36.04
CA THR A 280 16.02 14.31 36.14
C THR A 280 15.55 13.10 36.96
N VAL A 281 15.54 11.92 36.35
CA VAL A 281 15.21 10.66 37.03
C VAL A 281 16.45 9.85 37.41
N TRP A 282 17.58 10.09 36.76
CA TRP A 282 18.87 9.46 37.10
C TRP A 282 20.05 10.32 36.64
N LYS A 283 21.17 10.25 37.36
CA LYS A 283 22.46 10.87 37.01
C LYS A 283 23.59 9.92 37.38
N GLY A 284 24.63 9.88 36.55
CA GLY A 284 25.83 9.09 36.83
C GLY A 284 27.04 9.58 36.05
N THR A 285 28.20 8.99 36.36
CA THR A 285 29.44 9.21 35.62
C THR A 285 30.12 7.87 35.42
N ALA A 286 30.39 7.52 34.17
CA ALA A 286 31.09 6.30 33.78
C ALA A 286 32.56 6.62 33.51
N GLY A 287 33.48 5.82 34.04
CA GLY A 287 34.89 5.88 33.61
C GLY A 287 35.06 5.25 32.23
N VAL A 288 36.09 5.70 31.51
CA VAL A 288 36.48 5.15 30.21
C VAL A 288 37.61 4.15 30.39
N ASP A 289 37.48 2.96 29.80
CA ASP A 289 38.53 1.94 29.72
C ASP A 289 38.67 1.45 28.28
N GLY A 290 39.89 1.55 27.73
CA GLY A 290 40.16 1.16 26.35
C GLY A 290 39.31 1.88 25.29
N GLY A 291 38.88 3.12 25.54
CA GLY A 291 37.98 3.87 24.65
C GLY A 291 36.49 3.54 24.81
N MET A 292 36.14 2.65 25.74
CA MET A 292 34.76 2.24 26.00
C MET A 292 34.27 2.77 27.34
N PHE A 293 32.98 3.09 27.45
CA PHE A 293 32.32 3.34 28.72
C PHE A 293 31.05 2.51 28.86
N ARG A 294 30.69 2.17 30.11
CA ARG A 294 29.47 1.42 30.43
C ARG A 294 28.90 1.87 31.76
N THR A 295 27.58 1.94 31.86
CA THR A 295 26.87 2.19 33.11
C THR A 295 25.45 1.64 33.06
N VAL A 296 24.77 1.65 34.20
CA VAL A 296 23.39 1.20 34.35
C VAL A 296 22.61 2.24 35.15
N ALA A 297 21.44 2.60 34.63
CA ALA A 297 20.49 3.46 35.33
C ALA A 297 19.24 2.66 35.74
N ASP A 298 19.01 2.54 37.05
CA ASP A 298 17.79 1.96 37.60
C ASP A 298 16.74 3.05 37.81
N VAL A 299 15.56 2.89 37.21
CA VAL A 299 14.45 3.84 37.28
C VAL A 299 13.22 3.16 37.87
N ARG A 300 12.69 3.74 38.96
CA ARG A 300 11.49 3.20 39.60
C ARG A 300 10.24 3.64 38.85
N SER A 301 9.42 2.67 38.45
CA SER A 301 8.11 2.93 37.81
C SER A 301 8.17 3.95 36.66
N PRO A 302 9.04 3.76 35.64
CA PRO A 302 9.10 4.67 34.51
C PRO A 302 7.78 4.65 33.72
N GLY A 303 7.49 5.75 33.02
CA GLY A 303 6.51 5.72 31.93
C GLY A 303 7.01 4.77 30.85
N LYS A 304 6.17 3.83 30.43
CA LYS A 304 6.54 2.81 29.46
C LYS A 304 6.22 3.27 28.06
N TRP A 305 7.08 2.95 27.11
CA TRP A 305 6.84 3.21 25.70
C TRP A 305 6.02 2.07 25.09
N THR A 306 4.97 2.42 24.33
CA THR A 306 4.15 1.54 23.49
C THR A 306 3.63 2.34 22.29
N ALA A 307 3.07 1.68 21.27
CA ALA A 307 2.41 2.37 20.16
C ALA A 307 1.14 3.15 20.58
N GLU A 308 0.54 2.80 21.72
CA GLU A 308 -0.64 3.48 22.29
C GLU A 308 -0.26 4.65 23.21
N THR A 309 0.89 4.56 23.88
CA THR A 309 1.38 5.53 24.88
C THR A 309 2.90 5.73 24.70
N PRO A 310 3.35 6.52 23.70
CA PRO A 310 4.76 6.64 23.33
C PRO A 310 5.59 7.52 24.29
N CYS A 311 5.76 7.08 25.53
CA CYS A 311 6.51 7.82 26.55
C CYS A 311 8.02 7.81 26.27
N LEU A 312 8.59 8.98 25.97
CA LEU A 312 10.02 9.16 25.66
C LEU A 312 10.76 9.94 26.76
N TYR A 313 11.85 9.35 27.23
CA TYR A 313 12.87 9.97 28.07
C TYR A 313 14.01 10.49 27.21
N ARG A 314 14.86 11.34 27.79
CA ARG A 314 16.06 11.87 27.14
C ARG A 314 17.30 11.53 27.93
N LEU A 315 18.24 10.81 27.32
CA LEU A 315 19.55 10.53 27.90
C LEU A 315 20.59 11.49 27.29
N GLU A 316 21.12 12.39 28.10
CA GLU A 316 22.23 13.27 27.73
C GLU A 316 23.55 12.65 28.24
N ALA A 317 24.57 12.64 27.39
CA ALA A 317 25.90 12.13 27.68
C ALA A 317 26.96 13.18 27.33
N GLU A 318 27.81 13.54 28.29
CA GLU A 318 28.86 14.54 28.13
C GLU A 318 30.24 13.89 28.31
N ALA A 319 31.11 14.01 27.30
CA ALA A 319 32.50 13.58 27.40
C ALA A 319 33.31 14.56 28.25
N LEU A 320 34.14 14.02 29.13
CA LEU A 320 35.01 14.77 30.03
C LEU A 320 36.48 14.40 29.81
N CYS A 321 37.34 15.43 29.79
CA CYS A 321 38.79 15.30 29.86
C CYS A 321 39.29 16.08 31.08
N GLY A 322 39.81 15.39 32.09
CA GLY A 322 40.26 16.02 33.33
C GLY A 322 39.16 16.81 34.03
N GLY A 323 37.89 16.41 33.86
CA GLY A 323 36.71 17.07 34.41
C GLY A 323 36.13 18.22 33.57
N ASN A 324 36.76 18.60 32.46
CA ASN A 324 36.22 19.60 31.53
C ASN A 324 35.39 18.92 30.44
N LYS A 325 34.21 19.48 30.13
CA LYS A 325 33.35 19.02 29.03
C LYS A 325 34.00 19.31 27.68
N THR A 326 34.14 18.29 26.84
CA THR A 326 34.71 18.41 25.48
C THR A 326 33.68 18.16 24.38
N ASP A 327 32.74 17.24 24.60
CA ASP A 327 31.66 16.91 23.65
C ASP A 327 30.38 16.55 24.41
N ALA A 328 29.24 16.61 23.73
CA ALA A 328 27.97 16.14 24.27
C ALA A 328 27.04 15.65 23.19
N VAL A 329 26.36 14.56 23.51
CA VAL A 329 25.38 13.91 22.64
C VAL A 329 24.16 13.51 23.46
N ALA A 330 23.04 13.26 22.79
CA ALA A 330 21.85 12.77 23.46
C ALA A 330 21.02 11.84 22.58
N VAL A 331 20.31 10.93 23.23
CA VAL A 331 19.45 9.92 22.58
C VAL A 331 18.09 9.87 23.28
N ASN A 332 17.05 9.55 22.51
CA ASN A 332 15.72 9.28 23.04
C ASN A 332 15.67 7.86 23.64
N VAL A 333 14.93 7.68 24.74
CA VAL A 333 14.82 6.40 25.43
C VAL A 333 13.36 6.10 25.74
N GLY A 334 12.83 4.99 25.22
CA GLY A 334 11.52 4.47 25.59
C GLY A 334 11.64 3.22 26.46
N PHE A 335 11.25 3.27 27.73
CA PHE A 335 11.28 2.07 28.58
C PHE A 335 10.27 1.03 28.10
N ARG A 336 10.76 -0.07 27.50
CA ARG A 336 9.95 -1.20 27.08
C ARG A 336 10.71 -2.51 27.20
N LYS A 337 9.99 -3.62 27.17
CA LYS A 337 10.55 -4.97 27.02
C LYS A 337 9.80 -5.70 25.91
N VAL A 338 10.54 -6.24 24.96
CA VAL A 338 10.01 -7.11 23.89
C VAL A 338 10.53 -8.52 24.15
N GLU A 339 9.65 -9.50 24.15
CA GLU A 339 10.03 -10.91 24.33
C GLU A 339 9.03 -11.83 23.66
N ILE A 340 9.47 -13.03 23.28
CA ILE A 340 8.55 -14.10 22.88
C ILE A 340 8.38 -15.06 24.03
N ARG A 341 7.15 -15.25 24.48
CA ARG A 341 6.81 -16.18 25.56
C ARG A 341 5.46 -16.84 25.30
N GLY A 342 5.40 -18.16 25.46
CA GLY A 342 4.16 -18.93 25.22
C GLY A 342 3.72 -18.95 23.75
N GLY A 343 4.65 -18.74 22.81
CA GLY A 343 4.33 -18.63 21.38
C GLY A 343 3.70 -17.28 20.99
N GLN A 344 3.86 -16.24 21.82
CA GLN A 344 3.36 -14.90 21.55
C GLN A 344 4.49 -13.87 21.67
N LEU A 345 4.52 -12.90 20.76
CA LEU A 345 5.27 -11.66 20.87
C LEU A 345 4.61 -10.77 21.93
N LEU A 346 5.37 -10.40 22.96
CA LEU A 346 4.91 -9.57 24.05
C LEU A 346 5.62 -8.23 24.06
N VAL A 347 4.86 -7.15 24.24
CA VAL A 347 5.39 -5.83 24.60
C VAL A 347 4.96 -5.53 26.03
N ASN A 348 5.91 -5.29 26.93
CA ASN A 348 5.63 -5.00 28.35
C ASN A 348 4.74 -6.07 29.02
N GLY A 349 4.89 -7.33 28.60
CA GLY A 349 4.14 -8.48 29.12
C GLY A 349 2.73 -8.67 28.52
N LYS A 350 2.37 -7.91 27.48
CA LYS A 350 1.06 -7.99 26.81
C LYS A 350 1.21 -8.51 25.36
N PRO A 351 0.33 -9.42 24.91
CA PRO A 351 0.39 -10.01 23.56
C PRO A 351 -0.23 -9.06 22.52
N VAL A 352 0.53 -8.05 22.11
CA VAL A 352 0.03 -7.02 21.18
C VAL A 352 -0.38 -7.63 19.84
N LEU A 353 -1.47 -7.14 19.27
CA LEU A 353 -1.88 -7.48 17.90
C LEU A 353 -1.14 -6.56 16.93
N ILE A 354 -0.50 -7.12 15.92
CA ILE A 354 0.14 -6.40 14.82
C ILE A 354 -0.91 -6.08 13.77
N LYS A 355 -1.31 -4.81 13.76
CA LYS A 355 -2.23 -4.20 12.80
C LYS A 355 -1.35 -3.35 11.86
N GLY A 356 -0.63 -4.04 10.98
CA GLY A 356 0.53 -3.48 10.29
C GLY A 356 0.35 -3.27 8.79
N THR A 357 1.27 -2.50 8.20
CA THR A 357 1.42 -2.37 6.74
C THR A 357 2.89 -2.29 6.32
N ASN A 358 3.22 -2.80 5.14
CA ASN A 358 4.51 -2.59 4.50
C ASN A 358 4.55 -1.19 3.88
N ARG A 359 5.68 -0.49 4.01
CA ARG A 359 5.86 0.85 3.44
C ARG A 359 7.20 0.94 2.71
N HIS A 360 7.15 1.22 1.42
CA HIS A 360 8.29 1.75 0.66
C HIS A 360 8.47 3.25 0.89
N GLU A 361 9.72 3.74 0.91
CA GLU A 361 10.03 5.17 0.88
C GLU A 361 9.89 5.73 -0.55
N MET A 362 8.66 6.06 -0.93
CA MET A 362 8.35 6.60 -2.25
C MET A 362 7.51 7.88 -2.16
N SER A 363 8.00 8.94 -2.80
CA SER A 363 7.28 10.16 -3.12
C SER A 363 6.81 10.11 -4.58
N ALA A 364 5.54 10.45 -4.81
CA ALA A 364 4.99 10.49 -6.16
C ALA A 364 5.70 11.52 -7.06
N LYS A 365 6.35 12.54 -6.48
CA LYS A 365 7.09 13.58 -7.22
C LYS A 365 8.61 13.44 -7.07
N GLY A 366 9.08 13.01 -5.90
CA GLY A 366 10.50 12.92 -5.57
C GLY A 366 11.14 11.55 -5.85
N GLY A 367 10.35 10.52 -6.18
CA GLY A 367 10.85 9.14 -6.21
C GLY A 367 11.32 8.74 -4.82
N TYR A 368 12.60 8.34 -4.68
CA TYR A 368 13.18 8.04 -3.36
C TYR A 368 13.34 9.25 -2.44
N LEU A 369 13.17 10.48 -2.94
CA LEU A 369 13.22 11.69 -2.11
C LEU A 369 11.87 11.93 -1.44
N VAL A 370 11.70 11.39 -0.24
CA VAL A 370 10.50 11.60 0.61
C VAL A 370 10.75 12.76 1.57
N THR A 371 9.83 13.73 1.63
CA THR A 371 9.99 14.88 2.54
C THR A 371 9.53 14.56 3.97
N PRO A 372 10.01 15.30 4.99
CA PRO A 372 9.50 15.19 6.36
C PRO A 372 7.97 15.34 6.46
N GLU A 373 7.37 16.20 5.64
CA GLU A 373 5.93 16.42 5.59
C GLU A 373 5.18 15.19 5.05
N GLU A 374 5.70 14.56 3.98
CA GLU A 374 5.14 13.30 3.46
C GLU A 374 5.25 12.17 4.50
N MET A 375 6.38 12.06 5.22
CA MET A 375 6.53 11.08 6.30
C MET A 375 5.51 11.31 7.43
N LEU A 376 5.27 12.57 7.80
CA LEU A 376 4.30 12.91 8.84
C LEU A 376 2.86 12.63 8.38
N GLU A 377 2.56 12.88 7.11
CA GLU A 377 1.25 12.56 6.52
C GLU A 377 1.02 11.05 6.47
N ASP A 378 2.02 10.27 6.06
CA ASP A 378 1.97 8.81 6.10
C ASP A 378 1.60 8.32 7.52
N ILE A 379 2.26 8.85 8.56
CA ILE A 379 1.96 8.51 9.96
C ILE A 379 0.53 8.95 10.35
N ARG A 380 0.09 10.14 9.95
CA ARG A 380 -1.26 10.63 10.24
C ARG A 380 -2.32 9.72 9.64
N ILE A 381 -2.15 9.33 8.38
CA ILE A 381 -3.02 8.37 7.69
C ILE A 381 -3.00 7.04 8.43
N MET A 382 -1.82 6.46 8.68
CA MET A 382 -1.70 5.19 9.40
C MET A 382 -2.46 5.21 10.74
N LYS A 383 -2.23 6.23 11.57
CA LYS A 383 -2.90 6.36 12.88
C LYS A 383 -4.41 6.54 12.73
N SER A 384 -4.88 7.24 11.69
CA SER A 384 -6.32 7.41 11.41
C SER A 384 -7.01 6.12 10.96
N LEU A 385 -6.25 5.21 10.34
CA LEU A 385 -6.71 3.88 9.91
C LEU A 385 -6.44 2.78 10.94
N ASN A 386 -6.18 3.15 12.21
CA ASN A 386 -5.89 2.24 13.32
C ASN A 386 -4.64 1.35 13.12
N ILE A 387 -3.74 1.70 12.21
CA ILE A 387 -2.47 0.99 12.00
C ILE A 387 -1.55 1.29 13.19
N ASN A 388 -0.96 0.23 13.75
CA ASN A 388 -0.06 0.33 14.90
C ASN A 388 1.37 -0.14 14.60
N ALA A 389 1.63 -0.69 13.42
CA ALA A 389 2.93 -1.21 13.04
C ALA A 389 3.27 -0.93 11.57
N VAL A 390 4.56 -0.76 11.28
CA VAL A 390 5.09 -0.61 9.92
C VAL A 390 6.29 -1.53 9.73
N ARG A 391 6.38 -2.18 8.57
CA ARG A 391 7.59 -2.86 8.11
C ARG A 391 8.27 -1.99 7.05
N THR A 392 9.57 -1.73 7.21
CA THR A 392 10.36 -0.91 6.28
C THR A 392 10.75 -1.73 5.05
N ALA A 393 9.80 -1.94 4.15
CA ALA A 393 9.98 -2.77 2.96
C ALA A 393 10.94 -2.08 1.95
N HIS A 394 12.07 -2.66 1.54
CA HIS A 394 12.79 -3.79 2.14
C HIS A 394 14.23 -3.36 2.44
N TYR A 395 14.33 -2.32 3.27
CA TYR A 395 15.57 -1.63 3.59
C TYR A 395 15.39 -0.66 4.76
N PRO A 396 16.48 -0.19 5.39
CA PRO A 396 16.38 0.82 6.42
C PRO A 396 15.93 2.16 5.82
N ASN A 397 14.95 2.78 6.45
CA ASN A 397 14.40 4.08 6.06
C ASN A 397 15.33 5.24 6.47
N ASP A 398 14.94 6.47 6.13
CA ASP A 398 15.59 7.68 6.63
C ASP A 398 15.56 7.68 8.17
N PRO A 399 16.66 8.05 8.87
CA PRO A 399 16.68 8.12 10.34
C PRO A 399 15.51 8.91 10.95
N LEU A 400 15.03 9.96 10.28
CA LEU A 400 13.88 10.74 10.74
C LEU A 400 12.60 9.90 10.86
N TRP A 401 12.42 8.88 10.01
CA TRP A 401 11.25 8.00 10.07
C TRP A 401 11.11 7.30 11.43
N TYR A 402 12.23 6.83 12.00
CA TYR A 402 12.26 6.14 13.27
C TYR A 402 12.01 7.09 14.45
N ASP A 403 12.57 8.31 14.39
CA ASP A 403 12.28 9.36 15.37
C ASP A 403 10.78 9.71 15.39
N LEU A 404 10.15 9.78 14.21
CA LEU A 404 8.72 10.02 14.08
C LEU A 404 7.90 8.83 14.62
N CYS A 405 8.31 7.59 14.33
CA CYS A 405 7.65 6.38 14.87
C CYS A 405 7.76 6.28 16.39
N ASP A 406 8.92 6.64 16.95
CA ASP A 406 9.15 6.73 18.39
C ASP A 406 8.21 7.76 19.03
N ARG A 407 8.07 8.93 18.40
CA ARG A 407 7.28 10.06 18.91
C ARG A 407 5.78 9.82 18.83
N TYR A 408 5.29 9.25 17.72
CA TYR A 408 3.87 9.09 17.45
C TYR A 408 3.32 7.69 17.73
N GLY A 409 4.20 6.76 18.11
CA GLY A 409 3.82 5.42 18.54
C GLY A 409 3.41 4.54 17.37
N LEU A 410 4.40 4.03 16.64
CA LEU A 410 4.26 2.91 15.71
C LEU A 410 5.31 1.87 16.06
N TYR A 411 4.93 0.60 16.07
CA TYR A 411 5.88 -0.49 16.11
C TYR A 411 6.58 -0.63 14.76
N VAL A 412 7.88 -0.84 14.75
CA VAL A 412 8.66 -0.96 13.52
C VAL A 412 9.30 -2.34 13.45
N ILE A 413 9.15 -2.99 12.29
CA ILE A 413 10.05 -4.05 11.86
C ILE A 413 11.04 -3.41 10.91
N ASP A 414 12.27 -3.28 11.39
CA ASP A 414 13.35 -2.67 10.64
C ASP A 414 14.11 -3.74 9.86
N GLU A 415 14.29 -3.52 8.56
CA GLU A 415 14.73 -4.55 7.62
C GLU A 415 16.01 -4.18 6.90
N ALA A 416 16.98 -5.10 6.88
CA ALA A 416 18.24 -4.87 6.20
C ALA A 416 18.02 -4.81 4.68
N ASN A 417 18.82 -3.96 4.00
CA ASN A 417 18.78 -3.77 2.56
C ASN A 417 19.40 -4.97 1.82
N VAL A 418 18.75 -6.12 1.87
CA VAL A 418 19.21 -7.39 1.27
C VAL A 418 18.04 -8.09 0.60
N GLU A 419 17.97 -7.96 -0.72
CA GLU A 419 17.05 -8.71 -1.58
C GLU A 419 17.74 -9.14 -2.87
N SER A 420 17.70 -10.44 -3.17
CA SER A 420 18.31 -11.01 -4.38
C SER A 420 17.34 -11.92 -5.13
N HIS A 421 16.08 -11.49 -5.22
CA HIS A 421 14.96 -12.24 -5.78
C HIS A 421 15.29 -12.83 -7.16
N GLY A 422 15.92 -12.04 -8.03
CA GLY A 422 16.35 -12.46 -9.37
C GLY A 422 17.37 -13.61 -9.42
N MET A 423 18.00 -13.98 -8.30
CA MET A 423 18.88 -15.15 -8.19
C MET A 423 18.16 -16.44 -7.80
N TRP A 424 16.89 -16.34 -7.40
CA TRP A 424 16.07 -17.42 -6.84
C TRP A 424 16.69 -18.05 -5.59
N TYR A 425 16.02 -19.07 -5.05
CA TYR A 425 16.31 -19.61 -3.70
C TYR A 425 17.08 -20.94 -3.73
N GLY A 426 17.46 -21.43 -4.92
CA GLY A 426 18.14 -22.70 -5.13
C GLY A 426 19.65 -22.65 -4.87
N GLU A 427 20.43 -23.45 -5.60
CA GLU A 427 21.90 -23.51 -5.42
C GLU A 427 22.65 -22.23 -5.82
N ARG A 428 22.03 -21.37 -6.65
CA ARG A 428 22.64 -20.10 -7.11
C ARG A 428 22.32 -18.90 -6.22
N THR A 429 21.58 -19.10 -5.13
CA THR A 429 21.25 -18.02 -4.19
C THR A 429 22.53 -17.41 -3.59
N LEU A 430 22.53 -16.08 -3.46
CA LEU A 430 23.64 -15.35 -2.85
C LEU A 430 23.74 -15.58 -1.34
N ALA A 431 22.69 -16.13 -0.71
CA ALA A 431 22.73 -16.60 0.67
C ALA A 431 23.72 -17.76 0.92
N LYS A 432 24.14 -18.46 -0.16
CA LYS A 432 25.11 -19.56 -0.12
C LYS A 432 26.48 -19.19 -0.71
N ASP A 433 26.62 -18.04 -1.35
CA ASP A 433 27.88 -17.59 -1.94
C ASP A 433 28.74 -16.85 -0.90
N SER A 434 29.88 -17.44 -0.53
CA SER A 434 30.77 -16.86 0.48
C SER A 434 31.41 -15.55 0.03
N ALA A 435 31.42 -15.24 -1.27
CA ALA A 435 31.88 -13.93 -1.75
C ALA A 435 30.98 -12.79 -1.25
N TYR A 436 29.69 -13.05 -1.02
CA TYR A 436 28.72 -12.07 -0.55
C TYR A 436 28.52 -12.06 0.98
N LEU A 437 29.23 -12.91 1.74
CA LEU A 437 29.08 -13.00 3.20
C LEU A 437 29.30 -11.64 3.89
N GLN A 438 30.37 -10.94 3.52
CA GLN A 438 30.71 -9.64 4.12
C GLN A 438 29.62 -8.60 3.82
N ALA A 439 29.09 -8.58 2.59
CA ALA A 439 28.02 -7.67 2.20
C ALA A 439 26.73 -7.90 3.01
N HIS A 440 26.34 -9.17 3.23
CA HIS A 440 25.18 -9.51 4.06
C HIS A 440 25.38 -9.05 5.51
N ILE A 441 26.55 -9.34 6.10
CA ILE A 441 26.89 -8.96 7.47
C ILE A 441 26.88 -7.44 7.63
N GLU A 442 27.52 -6.71 6.72
CA GLU A 442 27.62 -5.26 6.81
C GLU A 442 26.26 -4.58 6.68
N ARG A 443 25.42 -4.98 5.71
CA ARG A 443 24.07 -4.42 5.53
C ARG A 443 23.20 -4.65 6.77
N ASN A 444 23.26 -5.83 7.36
CA ASN A 444 22.55 -6.16 8.60
C ASN A 444 23.08 -5.39 9.82
N MET A 445 24.40 -5.41 10.05
CA MET A 445 24.99 -4.80 11.23
C MET A 445 24.99 -3.27 11.18
N ARG A 446 25.06 -2.66 9.99
CA ARG A 446 24.91 -1.20 9.85
C ARG A 446 23.50 -0.75 10.29
N MET A 447 22.44 -1.42 9.81
CA MET A 447 21.07 -1.16 10.27
C MET A 447 20.97 -1.28 11.80
N VAL A 448 21.36 -2.44 12.35
CA VAL A 448 21.23 -2.69 13.80
C VAL A 448 22.01 -1.66 14.61
N ARG A 449 23.23 -1.30 14.20
CA ARG A 449 24.04 -0.31 14.91
C ARG A 449 23.40 1.09 14.88
N ARG A 450 22.95 1.54 13.71
CA ARG A 450 22.32 2.86 13.53
C ARG A 450 21.07 2.99 14.39
N ASP A 451 20.23 1.95 14.38
CA ASP A 451 18.84 2.06 14.84
C ASP A 451 18.58 1.44 16.23
N ILE A 452 19.61 0.92 16.91
CA ILE A 452 19.51 0.20 18.20
C ILE A 452 18.76 0.96 19.31
N ASN A 453 18.83 2.30 19.29
CA ASN A 453 18.25 3.16 20.31
C ASN A 453 16.75 3.40 20.15
N HIS A 454 16.17 3.13 18.97
CA HIS A 454 14.77 3.43 18.71
C HIS A 454 13.84 2.45 19.45
N PRO A 455 13.02 2.91 20.43
CA PRO A 455 12.05 2.05 21.10
C PRO A 455 10.95 1.53 20.14
N SER A 456 10.67 2.24 19.04
CA SER A 456 9.72 1.81 18.01
C SER A 456 10.11 0.51 17.33
N VAL A 457 11.40 0.29 17.06
CA VAL A 457 11.89 -0.96 16.47
C VAL A 457 11.70 -2.07 17.49
N ILE A 458 10.83 -3.04 17.18
CA ILE A 458 10.55 -4.19 18.06
C ILE A 458 11.11 -5.50 17.53
N ILE A 459 11.40 -5.61 16.23
CA ILE A 459 11.93 -6.80 15.55
C ILE A 459 12.96 -6.34 14.51
N TRP A 460 14.06 -7.08 14.39
CA TRP A 460 15.01 -6.96 13.28
C TRP A 460 14.66 -7.96 12.17
N SER A 461 14.55 -7.51 10.92
CA SER A 461 14.39 -8.39 9.76
C SER A 461 15.70 -8.46 8.96
N LEU A 462 16.14 -9.67 8.62
CA LEU A 462 17.46 -9.87 8.01
C LEU A 462 17.54 -9.49 6.53
N GLY A 463 16.39 -9.30 5.88
CA GLY A 463 16.23 -9.03 4.45
C GLY A 463 14.91 -9.59 3.92
N ASN A 464 14.74 -9.59 2.60
CA ASN A 464 13.55 -10.07 1.92
C ASN A 464 13.95 -10.96 0.73
N GLU A 465 13.19 -12.04 0.49
CA GLU A 465 13.27 -12.88 -0.72
C GLU A 465 14.68 -13.11 -1.32
N ALA A 466 15.68 -13.36 -0.47
CA ALA A 466 17.09 -13.50 -0.89
C ALA A 466 17.60 -14.95 -0.79
N GLY A 467 16.68 -15.92 -0.67
CA GLY A 467 17.00 -17.32 -0.36
C GLY A 467 17.54 -17.50 1.07
N PHE A 468 17.98 -18.71 1.41
CA PHE A 468 18.50 -19.01 2.76
C PHE A 468 19.75 -19.88 2.69
N GLY A 469 20.67 -19.67 3.64
CA GLY A 469 21.97 -20.32 3.68
C GLY A 469 22.93 -19.73 4.71
N PRO A 470 24.20 -20.16 4.70
CA PRO A 470 25.20 -19.80 5.72
C PRO A 470 25.39 -18.29 5.94
N ASN A 471 25.18 -17.47 4.92
CA ASN A 471 25.32 -16.01 5.07
C ASN A 471 24.24 -15.44 6.01
N PHE A 472 23.00 -15.94 5.93
CA PHE A 472 21.92 -15.53 6.84
C PHE A 472 22.05 -16.17 8.22
N GLU A 473 22.59 -17.39 8.33
CA GLU A 473 22.92 -18.00 9.62
C GLU A 473 23.93 -17.14 10.40
N ALA A 474 24.96 -16.64 9.70
CA ALA A 474 25.95 -15.73 10.27
C ALA A 474 25.32 -14.39 10.68
N CYS A 475 24.47 -13.79 9.84
CA CYS A 475 23.76 -12.55 10.17
C CYS A 475 22.87 -12.74 11.41
N TYR A 476 22.06 -13.80 11.44
CA TYR A 476 21.21 -14.12 12.59
C TYR A 476 22.03 -14.23 13.87
N ALA A 477 23.11 -15.03 13.87
CA ALA A 477 23.96 -15.21 15.04
C ALA A 477 24.57 -13.88 15.55
N LEU A 478 25.09 -13.05 14.64
CA LEU A 478 25.70 -11.76 14.98
C LEU A 478 24.67 -10.77 15.53
N VAL A 479 23.49 -10.65 14.91
CA VAL A 479 22.43 -9.75 15.39
C VAL A 479 21.95 -10.19 16.77
N LYS A 480 21.72 -11.50 16.99
CA LYS A 480 21.30 -12.04 18.30
C LYS A 480 22.35 -11.85 19.39
N GLU A 481 23.63 -11.93 19.04
CA GLU A 481 24.73 -11.65 19.98
C GLU A 481 24.82 -10.16 20.32
N TYR A 482 24.65 -9.28 19.32
CA TYR A 482 24.80 -7.85 19.49
C TYR A 482 23.64 -7.20 20.24
N ASP A 483 22.39 -7.55 19.89
CA ASP A 483 21.16 -7.05 20.49
C ASP A 483 20.21 -8.18 20.88
N PRO A 484 20.33 -8.72 22.11
CA PRO A 484 19.39 -9.71 22.62
C PRO A 484 18.04 -9.12 23.06
N SER A 485 17.85 -7.79 23.00
CA SER A 485 16.64 -7.12 23.49
C SER A 485 15.45 -7.19 22.53
N ARG A 486 15.68 -7.66 21.29
CA ARG A 486 14.68 -7.78 20.22
C ARG A 486 14.71 -9.18 19.58
N PRO A 487 13.55 -9.71 19.15
CA PRO A 487 13.50 -10.86 18.26
C PRO A 487 14.06 -10.53 16.86
N VAL A 488 14.46 -11.57 16.14
CA VAL A 488 14.91 -11.49 14.74
C VAL A 488 13.95 -12.30 13.86
N GLN A 489 13.56 -11.77 12.71
CA GLN A 489 12.76 -12.48 11.71
C GLN A 489 13.48 -12.60 10.36
N TYR A 490 13.18 -13.66 9.63
CA TYR A 490 13.50 -13.79 8.21
C TYR A 490 12.60 -14.84 7.56
N GLU A 491 11.87 -14.45 6.53
CA GLU A 491 10.81 -15.29 5.98
C GLU A 491 11.37 -16.50 5.19
N ARG A 492 12.48 -16.34 4.46
CA ARG A 492 13.06 -17.45 3.70
C ARG A 492 13.74 -18.51 4.57
N ALA A 493 13.86 -18.28 5.88
CA ALA A 493 14.31 -19.29 6.84
C ALA A 493 13.20 -20.27 7.27
N LEU A 494 11.95 -20.04 6.84
CA LEU A 494 10.81 -20.88 7.18
C LEU A 494 10.83 -22.21 6.42
N ASP A 495 10.57 -23.30 7.15
CA ASP A 495 10.29 -24.63 6.60
C ASP A 495 8.78 -24.85 6.58
N PHE A 496 8.20 -24.80 5.38
CA PHE A 496 6.75 -24.95 5.16
C PHE A 496 6.27 -26.40 5.16
N GLU A 497 7.18 -27.38 5.07
CA GLU A 497 6.84 -28.80 5.12
C GLU A 497 6.90 -29.33 6.55
N ASN A 498 7.82 -28.79 7.35
CA ASN A 498 7.99 -29.12 8.75
C ASN A 498 8.29 -27.87 9.57
N PHE A 499 7.23 -27.24 10.08
CA PHE A 499 7.31 -26.01 10.85
C PHE A 499 8.29 -26.07 12.04
N GLY A 500 8.47 -27.26 12.64
CA GLY A 500 9.39 -27.49 13.75
C GLY A 500 10.88 -27.38 13.37
N ASN A 501 11.22 -27.53 12.09
CA ASN A 501 12.58 -27.42 11.57
C ASN A 501 13.01 -25.99 11.24
N THR A 502 12.08 -25.04 11.24
CA THR A 502 12.40 -23.62 11.01
C THR A 502 13.46 -23.18 12.03
N THR A 503 14.57 -22.59 11.57
CA THR A 503 15.67 -22.06 12.38
C THR A 503 16.01 -20.62 11.96
N CYS A 504 16.87 -19.92 12.69
CA CYS A 504 17.34 -18.57 12.34
C CYS A 504 16.21 -17.52 12.13
N THR A 505 15.07 -17.74 12.78
CA THR A 505 13.98 -16.77 12.92
C THR A 505 13.21 -17.07 14.21
N ASP A 506 12.88 -16.01 14.95
CA ASP A 506 12.13 -16.05 16.21
C ASP A 506 10.61 -15.97 15.97
N VAL A 507 10.19 -15.45 14.81
CA VAL A 507 8.79 -15.28 14.40
C VAL A 507 8.52 -16.15 13.17
N TYR A 508 7.40 -16.86 13.15
CA TYR A 508 6.96 -17.57 11.95
C TYR A 508 6.24 -16.54 11.05
N CYS A 509 6.92 -16.05 10.02
CA CYS A 509 6.55 -14.81 9.35
C CYS A 509 6.28 -14.94 7.84
N PRO A 510 5.39 -15.84 7.38
CA PRO A 510 5.23 -16.13 5.95
C PRO A 510 4.59 -14.97 5.20
N MET A 511 4.68 -15.03 3.87
CA MET A 511 3.97 -14.14 2.95
C MET A 511 2.71 -14.83 2.38
N TYR A 512 1.61 -14.07 2.26
CA TYR A 512 0.41 -14.39 1.48
C TYR A 512 -0.24 -15.76 1.75
N ARG A 513 -0.31 -16.19 3.02
CA ARG A 513 -1.00 -17.44 3.37
C ARG A 513 -2.48 -17.21 3.55
N SER A 514 -3.31 -18.10 3.01
CA SER A 514 -4.77 -18.02 3.12
C SER A 514 -5.24 -18.18 4.58
N PRO A 515 -6.43 -17.66 4.95
CA PRO A 515 -6.99 -17.89 6.28
C PRO A 515 -7.05 -19.37 6.68
N GLY A 516 -7.42 -20.25 5.74
CA GLY A 516 -7.46 -21.70 5.98
C GLY A 516 -6.07 -22.29 6.27
N TRP A 517 -5.03 -21.88 5.54
CA TRP A 517 -3.66 -22.31 5.84
C TRP A 517 -3.22 -21.84 7.23
N CYS A 518 -3.57 -20.61 7.62
CA CYS A 518 -3.25 -20.08 8.94
C CYS A 518 -3.93 -20.91 10.04
N GLU A 519 -5.19 -21.27 9.89
CA GLU A 519 -5.90 -22.15 10.84
C GLU A 519 -5.22 -23.53 10.96
N ASP A 520 -4.83 -24.14 9.84
CA ASP A 520 -4.12 -25.43 9.82
C ASP A 520 -2.78 -25.34 10.57
N TYR A 521 -2.00 -24.28 10.34
CA TYR A 521 -0.74 -24.04 11.04
C TYR A 521 -0.97 -23.87 12.56
N LEU A 522 -1.94 -23.05 12.95
CA LEU A 522 -2.25 -22.75 14.36
C LEU A 522 -2.76 -23.98 15.11
N ALA A 523 -3.45 -24.89 14.41
CA ALA A 523 -3.90 -26.17 14.96
C ALA A 523 -2.74 -27.09 15.39
N THR A 524 -1.51 -26.87 14.89
CA THR A 524 -0.32 -27.60 15.33
C THR A 524 0.27 -27.14 16.67
N ASP A 525 -0.33 -26.10 17.28
CA ASP A 525 0.12 -25.47 18.52
C ASP A 525 1.57 -24.94 18.47
N PRO A 526 1.89 -24.03 17.52
CA PRO A 526 3.27 -23.63 17.23
C PRO A 526 3.98 -22.97 18.43
N SER A 527 5.30 -23.12 18.53
CA SER A 527 6.10 -22.52 19.60
C SER A 527 6.47 -21.04 19.36
N ARG A 528 6.25 -20.54 18.14
CA ARG A 528 6.49 -19.17 17.70
C ARG A 528 5.17 -18.48 17.37
N PRO A 529 5.10 -17.14 17.51
CA PRO A 529 3.97 -16.39 16.99
C PRO A 529 3.95 -16.46 15.45
N LEU A 530 2.76 -16.57 14.89
CA LEU A 530 2.48 -16.34 13.48
C LEU A 530 2.22 -14.84 13.29
N ILE A 531 3.06 -14.18 12.49
CA ILE A 531 2.91 -12.77 12.10
C ILE A 531 3.28 -12.68 10.63
N GLN A 532 2.31 -12.60 9.73
CA GLN A 532 2.61 -12.60 8.29
C GLN A 532 3.39 -11.34 7.92
N CYS A 533 4.60 -11.47 7.37
CA CYS A 533 5.38 -10.29 6.98
C CYS A 533 4.74 -9.55 5.80
N GLU A 534 3.94 -10.27 5.00
CA GLU A 534 3.07 -9.73 3.95
C GLU A 534 1.79 -10.56 3.89
N TYR A 535 0.64 -9.90 3.83
CA TYR A 535 -0.65 -10.54 3.56
C TYR A 535 -1.61 -9.53 2.95
N ALA A 536 -2.78 -9.97 2.50
CA ALA A 536 -3.84 -9.10 2.01
C ALA A 536 -3.33 -8.09 0.96
N HIS A 537 -2.83 -8.60 -0.16
CA HIS A 537 -2.30 -7.79 -1.26
C HIS A 537 -3.36 -6.79 -1.75
N ALA A 538 -3.03 -5.49 -1.77
CA ALA A 538 -3.97 -4.38 -1.93
C ALA A 538 -3.95 -3.75 -3.34
N MET A 539 -3.29 -4.37 -4.32
CA MET A 539 -3.21 -3.89 -5.70
C MET A 539 -4.57 -3.62 -6.33
N GLY A 540 -4.76 -2.36 -6.72
CA GLY A 540 -5.98 -1.86 -7.33
C GLY A 540 -7.22 -2.11 -6.47
N ASN A 541 -8.27 -2.64 -7.09
CA ASN A 541 -9.53 -2.88 -6.43
C ASN A 541 -9.50 -4.25 -5.72
N SER A 542 -8.88 -4.29 -4.54
CA SER A 542 -8.67 -5.50 -3.75
C SER A 542 -9.15 -5.37 -2.29
N LEU A 543 -8.44 -5.97 -1.31
CA LEU A 543 -8.85 -6.16 0.10
C LEU A 543 -10.20 -6.86 0.30
N GLY A 544 -10.65 -7.67 -0.66
CA GLY A 544 -11.77 -8.59 -0.47
C GLY A 544 -11.38 -9.77 0.40
N GLY A 545 -12.10 -10.02 1.50
CA GLY A 545 -11.80 -11.10 2.44
C GLY A 545 -10.77 -10.74 3.52
N PHE A 546 -10.53 -9.44 3.76
CA PHE A 546 -9.59 -8.98 4.78
C PHE A 546 -10.08 -9.26 6.22
N GLY A 547 -11.39 -9.15 6.44
CA GLY A 547 -12.01 -9.36 7.75
C GLY A 547 -11.76 -10.74 8.34
N GLU A 548 -11.64 -11.75 7.49
CA GLU A 548 -11.41 -13.15 7.83
C GLU A 548 -10.06 -13.33 8.52
N TYR A 549 -9.02 -12.64 8.07
CA TYR A 549 -7.76 -12.65 8.77
C TYR A 549 -7.90 -12.04 10.17
N MET A 550 -8.63 -10.93 10.29
CA MET A 550 -8.80 -10.25 11.58
C MET A 550 -9.69 -11.04 12.54
N ASP A 551 -10.63 -11.83 12.05
CA ASP A 551 -11.36 -12.81 12.85
C ASP A 551 -10.43 -13.88 13.42
N LEU A 552 -9.48 -14.38 12.62
CA LEU A 552 -8.47 -15.32 13.10
C LEU A 552 -7.54 -14.70 14.14
N VAL A 553 -7.11 -13.44 13.95
CA VAL A 553 -6.29 -12.70 14.92
C VAL A 553 -6.97 -12.60 16.28
N ARG A 554 -8.29 -12.35 16.30
CA ARG A 554 -9.07 -12.27 17.54
C ARG A 554 -9.37 -13.65 18.15
N ARG A 555 -9.39 -14.71 17.33
CA ARG A 555 -9.70 -16.08 17.75
C ARG A 555 -8.48 -16.84 18.29
N TYR A 556 -7.32 -16.69 17.65
CA TYR A 556 -6.13 -17.51 17.92
C TYR A 556 -5.01 -16.68 18.58
N PRO A 557 -4.69 -16.92 19.86
CA PRO A 557 -3.69 -16.12 20.58
C PRO A 557 -2.30 -16.06 19.92
N LYS A 558 -1.90 -17.13 19.21
CA LYS A 558 -0.60 -17.24 18.53
C LYS A 558 -0.60 -16.64 17.12
N TYR A 559 -1.75 -16.23 16.60
CA TYR A 559 -1.82 -15.45 15.37
C TYR A 559 -1.99 -13.98 15.72
N GLN A 560 -0.91 -13.22 15.61
CA GLN A 560 -0.89 -11.82 16.06
C GLN A 560 -1.01 -10.85 14.89
N GLY A 561 -1.54 -11.26 13.74
CA GLY A 561 -1.77 -10.41 12.58
C GLY A 561 -0.62 -10.42 11.59
N GLY A 562 -0.33 -9.27 11.00
CA GLY A 562 0.65 -9.16 9.92
C GLY A 562 0.72 -7.76 9.34
N PHE A 563 1.36 -7.65 8.18
CA PHE A 563 1.55 -6.39 7.45
C PHE A 563 0.90 -6.46 6.07
N ILE A 564 -0.11 -5.61 5.83
CA ILE A 564 -0.76 -5.47 4.51
C ILE A 564 0.30 -5.10 3.47
N TRP A 565 0.24 -5.70 2.28
CA TRP A 565 1.06 -5.30 1.11
C TRP A 565 0.23 -4.50 0.11
N ASP A 566 0.40 -3.19 -0.02
CA ASP A 566 1.23 -2.31 0.81
C ASP A 566 0.53 -0.98 1.13
N PHE A 567 1.24 -0.04 1.74
CA PHE A 567 0.66 1.21 2.22
C PHE A 567 0.29 2.16 1.08
N VAL A 568 1.22 2.40 0.14
CA VAL A 568 1.09 3.47 -0.85
C VAL A 568 1.52 3.02 -2.25
N ASP A 569 0.70 3.32 -3.25
CA ASP A 569 1.06 3.06 -4.65
C ASP A 569 2.38 3.75 -5.00
N GLN A 570 3.31 3.02 -5.61
CA GLN A 570 4.60 3.56 -6.00
C GLN A 570 4.53 4.38 -7.30
N ALA A 571 3.35 4.76 -7.80
CA ALA A 571 3.23 5.51 -9.03
C ALA A 571 3.93 6.89 -8.94
N VAL A 572 4.58 7.28 -10.04
CA VAL A 572 5.27 8.58 -10.15
C VAL A 572 4.47 9.50 -11.05
N ILE A 573 4.26 10.75 -10.62
CA ILE A 573 3.51 11.73 -11.39
C ILE A 573 4.33 12.20 -12.59
N ARG A 574 3.84 11.88 -13.78
CA ARG A 574 4.31 12.43 -15.05
C ARG A 574 3.35 13.52 -15.52
N TYR A 575 3.91 14.66 -15.92
CA TYR A 575 3.14 15.74 -16.54
C TYR A 575 3.19 15.59 -18.06
N GLU A 576 2.02 15.46 -18.68
CA GLU A 576 1.84 15.31 -20.11
C GLU A 576 1.91 16.67 -20.83
N SER A 577 2.16 16.63 -22.14
CA SER A 577 2.28 17.86 -22.97
C SER A 577 1.01 18.72 -23.03
N ASP A 578 -0.16 18.15 -22.72
CA ASP A 578 -1.45 18.83 -22.64
C ASP A 578 -1.76 19.38 -21.23
N GLY A 579 -0.86 19.19 -20.27
CA GLY A 579 -1.00 19.63 -18.89
C GLY A 579 -1.64 18.60 -17.95
N ARG A 580 -2.04 17.42 -18.44
CA ARG A 580 -2.55 16.34 -17.59
C ARG A 580 -1.45 15.78 -16.68
N ALA A 581 -1.82 15.46 -15.44
CA ALA A 581 -0.98 14.67 -14.54
C ALA A 581 -1.39 13.19 -14.61
N THR A 582 -0.43 12.32 -14.86
CA THR A 582 -0.64 10.87 -14.98
C THR A 582 0.20 10.16 -13.92
N ALA A 583 -0.45 9.35 -13.09
CA ALA A 583 0.21 8.42 -12.18
C ALA A 583 0.82 7.28 -13.01
N ALA A 584 2.11 7.40 -13.31
CA ALA A 584 2.84 6.49 -14.17
C ALA A 584 3.41 5.31 -13.36
N TYR A 585 3.29 4.11 -13.93
CA TYR A 585 3.79 2.84 -13.39
C TYR A 585 4.74 2.17 -14.39
N GLY A 586 5.13 0.91 -14.17
CA GLY A 586 6.00 0.18 -15.12
C GLY A 586 5.58 0.28 -16.58
N GLY A 587 6.57 0.40 -17.47
CA GLY A 587 6.35 0.46 -18.92
C GLY A 587 5.79 1.79 -19.43
N SER A 588 5.50 2.74 -18.54
CA SER A 588 4.96 4.06 -18.95
C SER A 588 5.98 4.93 -19.67
N TYR A 589 7.27 4.84 -19.31
CA TYR A 589 8.31 5.77 -19.77
C TYR A 589 8.91 5.38 -21.12
N ASN A 590 9.07 4.09 -21.39
CA ASN A 590 9.49 3.59 -22.69
C ASN A 590 8.98 2.15 -22.94
N LYS A 591 9.17 1.66 -24.17
CA LYS A 591 8.64 0.36 -24.64
C LYS A 591 9.68 -0.76 -24.77
N TYR A 592 10.93 -0.51 -24.41
CA TYR A 592 12.05 -1.43 -24.67
C TYR A 592 12.74 -1.92 -23.40
N ASP A 593 12.68 -1.14 -22.32
CA ASP A 593 13.12 -1.58 -21.01
C ASP A 593 12.22 -2.69 -20.50
N PRO A 594 12.76 -3.63 -19.70
CA PRO A 594 11.93 -4.61 -19.04
C PRO A 594 10.93 -3.92 -18.11
N SER A 595 9.73 -4.49 -18.04
CA SER A 595 8.71 -4.03 -17.11
C SER A 595 7.83 -5.18 -16.64
N ASP A 596 7.26 -5.02 -15.45
CA ASP A 596 6.20 -5.86 -14.87
C ASP A 596 4.92 -5.00 -14.66
N ASP A 597 4.67 -4.07 -15.59
CA ASP A 597 3.47 -3.24 -15.69
C ASP A 597 3.11 -2.51 -14.39
N ASN A 598 1.85 -2.54 -13.93
CA ASN A 598 1.37 -1.82 -12.75
C ASN A 598 1.60 -2.57 -11.43
N PHE A 599 2.43 -3.62 -11.42
CA PHE A 599 2.66 -4.45 -10.23
C PHE A 599 3.36 -3.71 -9.08
N ASN A 600 3.82 -2.47 -9.28
CA ASN A 600 4.30 -1.56 -8.22
C ASN A 600 3.22 -0.67 -7.59
N CYS A 601 1.95 -0.83 -7.98
CA CYS A 601 0.85 -0.05 -7.45
C CYS A 601 -0.06 -0.95 -6.59
N ASN A 602 0.41 -1.22 -5.38
CA ASN A 602 -0.14 -2.21 -4.45
C ASN A 602 -0.80 -1.56 -3.22
N GLY A 603 -0.92 -0.23 -3.21
CA GLY A 603 -1.32 0.52 -2.03
C GLY A 603 -2.83 0.52 -1.83
N PHE A 604 -3.28 0.46 -0.58
CA PHE A 604 -4.64 0.93 -0.23
C PHE A 604 -4.73 2.46 -0.11
N VAL A 605 -3.61 3.15 -0.35
CA VAL A 605 -3.49 4.60 -0.50
C VAL A 605 -2.82 4.88 -1.85
N ALA A 606 -3.36 5.83 -2.60
CA ALA A 606 -2.77 6.30 -3.86
C ALA A 606 -1.44 7.03 -3.63
N SER A 607 -0.64 7.16 -4.70
CA SER A 607 0.69 7.79 -4.64
C SER A 607 0.70 9.22 -4.06
N ASP A 608 -0.38 9.98 -4.24
CA ASP A 608 -0.57 11.33 -3.71
C ASP A 608 -1.21 11.38 -2.31
N ARG A 609 -1.31 10.22 -1.65
CA ARG A 609 -1.88 9.98 -0.32
C ARG A 609 -3.41 10.03 -0.24
N THR A 610 -4.10 10.07 -1.39
CA THR A 610 -5.56 9.88 -1.43
C THR A 610 -5.93 8.44 -1.03
N LEU A 611 -6.94 8.26 -0.18
CA LEU A 611 -7.35 6.94 0.27
C LEU A 611 -8.13 6.20 -0.82
N HIS A 612 -7.73 4.96 -1.14
CA HIS A 612 -8.61 4.09 -1.90
C HIS A 612 -9.80 3.65 -1.02
N PRO A 613 -10.93 3.22 -1.60
CA PRO A 613 -12.07 2.70 -0.82
C PRO A 613 -11.70 1.55 0.14
N SER A 614 -10.71 0.74 -0.23
CA SER A 614 -10.18 -0.37 0.58
C SER A 614 -9.56 0.09 1.91
N ALA A 615 -9.05 1.32 2.01
CA ALA A 615 -8.53 1.89 3.26
C ALA A 615 -9.57 1.94 4.38
N MET A 616 -10.85 2.14 4.03
CA MET A 616 -11.93 2.19 5.03
C MET A 616 -12.15 0.82 5.69
N GLU A 617 -11.93 -0.28 4.96
CA GLU A 617 -11.99 -1.64 5.51
C GLU A 617 -10.81 -1.95 6.42
N VAL A 618 -9.62 -1.44 6.08
CA VAL A 618 -8.46 -1.49 6.97
C VAL A 618 -8.81 -0.81 8.29
N ALA A 619 -9.29 0.44 8.24
CA ALA A 619 -9.68 1.19 9.43
C ALA A 619 -10.76 0.48 10.26
N TYR A 620 -11.79 -0.07 9.61
CA TYR A 620 -12.84 -0.81 10.28
C TYR A 620 -12.31 -2.06 10.97
N HIS A 621 -11.65 -2.97 10.25
CA HIS A 621 -11.20 -4.22 10.84
C HIS A 621 -10.03 -4.06 11.83
N TYR A 622 -9.26 -2.97 11.74
CA TYR A 622 -8.22 -2.62 12.70
C TYR A 622 -8.72 -1.82 13.91
N ARG A 623 -10.00 -1.41 13.97
CA ARG A 623 -10.53 -0.70 15.15
C ARG A 623 -10.31 -1.49 16.45
N SER A 624 -10.02 -0.77 17.54
CA SER A 624 -9.77 -1.36 18.86
C SER A 624 -10.92 -1.16 19.86
N ILE A 625 -12.06 -0.64 19.39
CA ILE A 625 -13.29 -0.53 20.16
C ILE A 625 -14.35 -1.31 19.40
N LEU A 626 -14.83 -2.39 20.00
CA LEU A 626 -15.78 -3.31 19.39
C LEU A 626 -17.11 -3.25 20.14
N THR A 627 -18.22 -3.13 19.42
CA THR A 627 -19.55 -3.08 20.03
C THR A 627 -20.40 -4.27 19.64
N THR A 628 -21.08 -4.86 20.61
CA THR A 628 -22.04 -5.94 20.40
C THR A 628 -23.35 -5.65 21.14
N SER A 629 -24.41 -6.36 20.76
CA SER A 629 -25.68 -6.35 21.49
C SER A 629 -26.48 -7.62 21.21
N ASP A 630 -26.83 -8.35 22.26
CA ASP A 630 -27.73 -9.51 22.16
C ASP A 630 -29.21 -9.10 22.01
N ASN A 631 -29.55 -7.84 22.35
CA ASN A 631 -30.90 -7.30 22.26
C ASN A 631 -30.86 -5.80 21.95
N PRO A 632 -30.58 -5.40 20.70
CA PRO A 632 -30.44 -4.01 20.33
C PRO A 632 -31.72 -3.20 20.56
N ALA A 633 -32.91 -3.83 20.48
CA ALA A 633 -34.19 -3.17 20.75
C ALA A 633 -34.36 -2.69 22.20
N SER A 634 -33.64 -3.31 23.16
CA SER A 634 -33.60 -2.82 24.54
C SER A 634 -32.76 -1.55 24.72
N GLY A 635 -31.90 -1.24 23.75
CA GLY A 635 -30.91 -0.18 23.82
C GLY A 635 -29.66 -0.52 24.62
N ARG A 636 -29.54 -1.75 25.14
CA ARG A 636 -28.29 -2.20 25.78
C ARG A 636 -27.26 -2.59 24.72
N ILE A 637 -26.08 -2.00 24.83
CA ILE A 637 -24.89 -2.37 24.05
C ILE A 637 -23.74 -2.72 25.01
N ASP A 638 -22.85 -3.60 24.57
CA ASP A 638 -21.64 -3.98 25.30
C ASP A 638 -20.42 -3.53 24.46
N ILE A 639 -19.52 -2.76 25.07
CA ILE A 639 -18.38 -2.10 24.41
C ILE A 639 -17.09 -2.70 24.94
N TYR A 640 -16.35 -3.41 24.10
CA TYR A 640 -15.08 -4.03 24.44
C TYR A 640 -13.89 -3.16 24.04
N ASN A 641 -12.97 -2.94 24.99
CA ASN A 641 -11.70 -2.24 24.76
C ASN A 641 -10.59 -3.24 24.39
N GLU A 642 -10.23 -3.31 23.10
CA GLU A 642 -9.16 -4.17 22.58
C GLU A 642 -7.75 -3.55 22.72
N TYR A 643 -7.63 -2.30 23.19
CA TYR A 643 -6.32 -1.72 23.53
C TYR A 643 -5.67 -2.47 24.70
N PHE A 644 -4.34 -2.49 24.76
CA PHE A 644 -3.57 -3.18 25.82
C PHE A 644 -3.05 -2.25 26.91
N PHE A 645 -2.93 -0.96 26.62
CA PHE A 645 -2.30 0.05 27.49
C PHE A 645 -3.13 1.33 27.65
N LYS A 646 -4.13 1.56 26.78
CA LYS A 646 -5.02 2.73 26.79
C LYS A 646 -6.45 2.38 27.25
N ASP A 647 -7.04 3.20 28.11
CA ASP A 647 -8.46 3.12 28.49
C ASP A 647 -9.35 3.94 27.53
N LEU A 648 -10.67 3.77 27.63
CA LEU A 648 -11.62 4.47 26.73
C LEU A 648 -12.01 5.88 27.17
N SER A 649 -11.40 6.46 28.22
CA SER A 649 -11.80 7.77 28.74
C SER A 649 -11.53 8.93 27.76
N ALA A 650 -10.57 8.75 26.84
CA ALA A 650 -10.25 9.69 25.76
C ALA A 650 -11.29 9.72 24.64
N PHE A 651 -12.25 8.79 24.63
CA PHE A 651 -13.26 8.67 23.60
C PHE A 651 -14.64 9.05 24.12
N ARG A 652 -15.48 9.57 23.22
CA ARG A 652 -16.94 9.64 23.40
C ARG A 652 -17.61 8.73 22.38
N LEU A 653 -18.77 8.19 22.73
CA LEU A 653 -19.64 7.46 21.81
C LEU A 653 -20.72 8.43 21.29
N GLU A 654 -20.74 8.64 19.98
CA GLU A 654 -21.82 9.30 19.25
C GLU A 654 -22.72 8.22 18.65
N TRP A 655 -24.03 8.31 18.88
CA TRP A 655 -24.97 7.30 18.38
C TRP A 655 -26.20 7.94 17.74
N ASP A 656 -26.78 7.25 16.76
CA ASP A 656 -28.07 7.60 16.19
C ASP A 656 -28.88 6.37 15.79
N VAL A 657 -30.21 6.47 15.90
CA VAL A 657 -31.16 5.48 15.39
C VAL A 657 -31.77 6.02 14.11
N THR A 658 -31.72 5.24 13.05
CA THR A 658 -32.35 5.57 11.76
C THR A 658 -33.52 4.63 11.47
N ALA A 659 -34.57 5.17 10.84
CA ALA A 659 -35.70 4.41 10.32
C ALA A 659 -35.73 4.56 8.79
N ASP A 660 -35.61 3.45 8.07
CA ASP A 660 -35.41 3.41 6.61
C ASP A 660 -34.31 4.39 6.16
N GLY A 661 -33.21 4.49 6.92
CA GLY A 661 -32.09 5.40 6.65
C GLY A 661 -32.33 6.89 6.98
N ARG A 662 -33.46 7.26 7.61
CA ARG A 662 -33.71 8.63 8.10
C ARG A 662 -33.43 8.72 9.59
N PRO A 663 -32.62 9.70 10.07
CA PRO A 663 -32.37 9.87 11.50
C PRO A 663 -33.66 10.14 12.30
N VAL A 664 -33.83 9.42 13.40
CA VAL A 664 -35.00 9.52 14.30
C VAL A 664 -34.62 10.11 15.65
N MET A 665 -33.47 9.68 16.18
CA MET A 665 -32.95 10.12 17.46
C MET A 665 -31.44 9.93 17.48
N SER A 666 -30.72 10.84 18.14
CA SER A 666 -29.28 10.75 18.33
C SER A 666 -28.90 11.18 19.74
N GLY A 667 -27.67 10.85 20.14
CA GLY A 667 -27.12 11.27 21.41
C GLY A 667 -25.62 11.02 21.52
N VAL A 668 -25.07 11.40 22.67
CA VAL A 668 -23.65 11.24 22.99
C VAL A 668 -23.52 10.64 24.38
N VAL A 669 -22.61 9.69 24.53
CA VAL A 669 -22.14 9.18 25.82
C VAL A 669 -20.70 9.66 25.99
N GLU A 670 -20.51 10.66 26.84
CA GLU A 670 -19.21 11.28 27.06
C GLU A 670 -18.25 10.34 27.81
N ASP A 671 -18.71 9.65 28.86
CA ASP A 671 -17.81 8.91 29.75
C ASP A 671 -17.87 7.40 29.54
N LEU A 672 -16.93 6.86 28.78
CA LEU A 672 -16.71 5.42 28.62
C LEU A 672 -15.69 4.91 29.65
N LYS A 673 -16.10 3.99 30.52
CA LYS A 673 -15.29 3.48 31.64
C LYS A 673 -14.87 2.03 31.43
N ALA A 674 -14.08 1.78 30.39
CA ALA A 674 -13.45 0.48 30.13
C ALA A 674 -11.92 0.61 30.20
N ALA A 675 -11.31 -0.11 31.15
CA ALA A 675 -9.87 -0.32 31.22
C ALA A 675 -9.39 -1.16 30.00
N PRO A 676 -8.08 -1.21 29.70
CA PRO A 676 -7.55 -2.08 28.65
C PRO A 676 -8.04 -3.53 28.81
N GLN A 677 -8.44 -4.17 27.72
CA GLN A 677 -8.91 -5.57 27.68
C GLN A 677 -10.17 -5.83 28.54
N SER A 678 -11.00 -4.81 28.79
CA SER A 678 -12.24 -4.93 29.56
C SER A 678 -13.45 -4.38 28.81
N GLU A 679 -14.64 -4.72 29.29
CA GLU A 679 -15.91 -4.36 28.67
C GLU A 679 -16.71 -3.40 29.58
N VAL A 680 -17.52 -2.54 28.97
CA VAL A 680 -18.52 -1.72 29.64
C VAL A 680 -19.86 -1.81 28.93
N SER A 681 -20.95 -2.03 29.69
CA SER A 681 -22.32 -1.98 29.15
C SER A 681 -22.89 -0.57 29.21
N VAL A 682 -23.53 -0.13 28.14
CA VAL A 682 -24.21 1.17 28.04
C VAL A 682 -25.67 0.96 27.66
N SER A 683 -26.58 1.73 28.25
CA SER A 683 -28.00 1.74 27.90
C SER A 683 -28.36 3.01 27.15
N LEU A 684 -28.75 2.86 25.90
CA LEU A 684 -29.21 3.92 25.01
C LEU A 684 -30.75 3.95 24.99
N PRO A 685 -31.40 5.10 24.76
CA PRO A 685 -32.85 5.23 24.71
C PRO A 685 -33.47 4.69 23.39
N VAL A 686 -32.97 3.56 22.87
CA VAL A 686 -33.50 2.90 21.66
C VAL A 686 -35.00 2.56 21.78
N PRO A 687 -35.54 2.09 22.93
CA PRO A 687 -36.98 1.90 23.06
C PRO A 687 -37.81 3.17 22.81
N GLU A 688 -37.29 4.34 23.19
CA GLU A 688 -37.95 5.62 22.90
C GLU A 688 -37.90 5.93 21.40
N ALA A 689 -36.76 5.72 20.75
CA ALA A 689 -36.62 5.89 19.31
C ALA A 689 -37.58 4.97 18.54
N LEU A 690 -37.70 3.70 18.94
CA LEU A 690 -38.59 2.72 18.30
C LEU A 690 -40.06 3.13 18.30
N SER A 691 -40.53 3.85 19.32
CA SER A 691 -41.89 4.39 19.34
C SER A 691 -42.19 5.37 18.19
N ARG A 692 -41.14 5.95 17.59
CA ARG A 692 -41.20 6.89 16.46
C ARG A 692 -40.94 6.23 15.11
N CYS A 693 -40.59 4.94 15.09
CA CYS A 693 -40.29 4.15 13.89
C CYS A 693 -41.49 3.34 13.39
N ALA A 694 -42.72 3.69 13.78
CA ALA A 694 -43.91 2.97 13.39
C ALA A 694 -44.05 2.91 11.85
N GLY A 695 -44.14 1.69 11.30
CA GLY A 695 -44.25 1.46 9.86
C GLY A 695 -42.93 1.44 9.09
N ALA A 696 -41.78 1.71 9.73
CA ALA A 696 -40.47 1.59 9.09
C ALA A 696 -40.20 0.13 8.68
N ALA A 697 -39.65 -0.10 7.50
CA ALA A 697 -39.26 -1.43 7.04
C ALA A 697 -37.97 -1.89 7.73
N GLU A 698 -37.06 -0.94 8.03
CA GLU A 698 -35.76 -1.19 8.64
C GLU A 698 -35.43 -0.15 9.71
N VAL A 699 -34.76 -0.58 10.78
CA VAL A 699 -34.26 0.32 11.84
C VAL A 699 -32.83 -0.05 12.19
N MET A 700 -31.90 0.91 12.07
CA MET A 700 -30.47 0.72 12.39
C MET A 700 -30.05 1.57 13.58
N LEU A 701 -29.16 1.05 14.42
CA LEU A 701 -28.41 1.78 15.43
C LEU A 701 -26.98 1.99 14.91
N ASN A 702 -26.60 3.25 14.71
CA ASN A 702 -25.26 3.67 14.31
C ASN A 702 -24.47 4.09 15.54
N LEU A 703 -23.20 3.70 15.62
CA LEU A 703 -22.31 3.94 16.73
C LEU A 703 -20.96 4.44 16.20
N ARG A 704 -20.44 5.54 16.73
CA ARG A 704 -19.15 6.13 16.33
C ARG A 704 -18.35 6.54 17.56
N TYR A 705 -17.08 6.20 17.60
CA TYR A 705 -16.17 6.52 18.70
C TYR A 705 -15.14 7.53 18.24
N SER A 706 -15.24 8.74 18.78
CA SER A 706 -14.37 9.86 18.41
C SER A 706 -13.49 10.30 19.57
N LEU A 707 -12.27 10.76 19.26
CA LEU A 707 -11.39 11.39 20.23
C LEU A 707 -12.00 12.68 20.81
N LYS A 708 -11.89 12.88 22.12
CA LYS A 708 -12.29 14.12 22.80
C LYS A 708 -11.31 15.25 22.57
N ASP A 709 -10.02 14.93 22.66
CA ASP A 709 -8.88 15.82 22.50
C ASP A 709 -7.95 15.29 21.40
N ALA A 710 -7.02 16.11 20.91
CA ALA A 710 -6.00 15.66 19.98
C ALA A 710 -5.11 14.57 20.62
N ASP A 711 -4.72 13.56 19.84
CA ASP A 711 -3.87 12.45 20.28
C ASP A 711 -2.75 12.21 19.27
N GLY A 712 -1.53 12.62 19.62
CA GLY A 712 -0.37 12.56 18.73
C GLY A 712 -0.55 13.43 17.49
N VAL A 713 -0.59 12.80 16.31
CA VAL A 713 -0.86 13.45 15.01
C VAL A 713 -2.34 13.62 14.69
N LEU A 714 -3.24 13.02 15.47
CA LEU A 714 -4.67 13.02 15.20
C LEU A 714 -5.37 14.18 15.91
N ASP A 715 -6.31 14.80 15.21
CA ASP A 715 -7.06 15.93 15.75
C ASP A 715 -8.21 15.44 16.66
N ALA A 716 -8.66 16.31 17.56
CA ALA A 716 -9.89 16.08 18.32
C ALA A 716 -11.08 15.85 17.36
N GLY A 717 -11.96 14.92 17.70
CA GLY A 717 -13.11 14.54 16.86
C GLY A 717 -12.80 13.48 15.79
N THR A 718 -11.54 13.05 15.62
CA THR A 718 -11.21 11.93 14.74
C THR A 718 -11.96 10.67 15.18
N VAL A 719 -12.69 10.04 14.26
CA VAL A 719 -13.41 8.78 14.49
C VAL A 719 -12.45 7.61 14.24
N LEU A 720 -12.25 6.77 15.26
CA LEU A 720 -11.34 5.61 15.19
C LEU A 720 -12.06 4.27 15.26
N ALA A 721 -13.36 4.26 15.57
CA ALA A 721 -14.16 3.05 15.50
C ALA A 721 -15.62 3.41 15.19
N TRP A 722 -16.29 2.53 14.45
CA TRP A 722 -17.73 2.61 14.24
C TRP A 722 -18.30 1.21 14.09
N ASP A 723 -19.58 1.07 14.44
CA ASP A 723 -20.37 -0.14 14.28
C ASP A 723 -21.80 0.25 13.86
N GLN A 724 -22.48 -0.62 13.10
CA GLN A 724 -23.91 -0.49 12.81
C GLN A 724 -24.62 -1.78 13.19
N ILE A 725 -25.66 -1.69 14.02
CA ILE A 725 -26.41 -2.86 14.52
C ILE A 725 -27.87 -2.75 14.04
N PRO A 726 -28.42 -3.76 13.36
CA PRO A 726 -29.84 -3.78 13.02
C PRO A 726 -30.69 -3.94 14.28
N VAL A 727 -31.59 -3.00 14.51
CA VAL A 727 -32.63 -3.09 15.55
C VAL A 727 -33.88 -3.78 14.99
N LYS A 728 -34.18 -3.52 13.71
CA LYS A 728 -35.17 -4.22 12.90
C LYS A 728 -34.54 -4.45 11.52
N GLU A 729 -34.36 -5.72 11.15
CA GLU A 729 -33.83 -6.10 9.83
C GLU A 729 -34.85 -5.84 8.71
N TYR A 730 -34.32 -5.56 7.52
CA TYR A 730 -35.12 -5.40 6.29
C TYR A 730 -35.50 -6.76 5.68
N ASP A 731 -36.79 -7.05 5.62
CA ASP A 731 -37.33 -8.22 4.90
C ASP A 731 -37.50 -7.91 3.40
N ALA A 732 -36.42 -8.04 2.63
CA ALA A 732 -36.43 -7.72 1.20
C ALA A 732 -37.49 -8.50 0.42
N ALA A 733 -37.62 -9.80 0.67
CA ALA A 733 -38.58 -10.64 -0.04
C ALA A 733 -40.03 -10.27 0.31
N GLY A 734 -40.31 -9.97 1.58
CA GLY A 734 -41.62 -9.49 2.02
C GLY A 734 -41.96 -8.11 1.44
N GLN A 735 -41.00 -7.17 1.41
CA GLN A 735 -41.20 -5.85 0.80
C GLN A 735 -41.45 -5.96 -0.71
N TYR A 736 -40.68 -6.80 -1.40
CA TYR A 736 -40.87 -7.10 -2.81
C TYR A 736 -42.25 -7.71 -3.08
N ALA A 737 -42.67 -8.71 -2.28
CA ALA A 737 -43.98 -9.35 -2.42
C ALA A 737 -45.12 -8.34 -2.20
N SER A 738 -45.04 -7.51 -1.15
CA SER A 738 -46.01 -6.45 -0.90
C SER A 738 -46.09 -5.49 -2.09
N PHE A 739 -44.95 -5.09 -2.64
CA PHE A 739 -44.92 -4.21 -3.81
C PHE A 739 -45.55 -4.87 -5.04
N ILE A 740 -45.28 -6.15 -5.30
CA ILE A 740 -45.90 -6.90 -6.38
C ILE A 740 -47.42 -6.94 -6.23
N ASP A 741 -47.92 -7.23 -5.02
CA ASP A 741 -49.36 -7.29 -4.75
C ASP A 741 -50.04 -5.93 -4.93
N ASP A 742 -49.38 -4.84 -4.50
CA ASP A 742 -49.90 -3.47 -4.62
C ASP A 742 -49.84 -2.92 -6.05
N SER A 743 -48.74 -3.16 -6.76
CA SER A 743 -48.47 -2.53 -8.07
C SER A 743 -48.87 -3.40 -9.26
N PHE A 744 -49.07 -4.70 -9.07
CA PHE A 744 -49.52 -5.65 -10.09
C PHE A 744 -50.79 -6.39 -9.63
N PRO A 745 -51.88 -5.66 -9.33
CA PRO A 745 -53.12 -6.26 -8.83
C PRO A 745 -53.76 -7.17 -9.88
N GLY A 746 -54.40 -8.26 -9.45
CA GLY A 746 -55.14 -9.18 -10.32
C GLY A 746 -56.46 -8.63 -10.89
N GLU A 747 -56.78 -7.36 -10.61
CA GLU A 747 -57.97 -6.66 -11.09
C GLU A 747 -57.61 -5.19 -11.39
N GLY A 748 -57.44 -4.82 -12.67
CA GLY A 748 -57.10 -3.46 -13.11
C GLY A 748 -57.14 -3.27 -14.64
N ASP A 749 -57.06 -2.02 -15.12
CA ASP A 749 -57.00 -1.73 -16.55
C ASP A 749 -55.65 -2.16 -17.14
N ALA A 750 -55.61 -3.27 -17.89
CA ALA A 750 -54.38 -3.74 -18.52
C ALA A 750 -53.89 -2.78 -19.62
N PRO A 751 -52.57 -2.54 -19.74
CA PRO A 751 -52.03 -1.72 -20.81
C PRO A 751 -52.36 -2.32 -22.18
N SER A 752 -52.37 -1.47 -23.20
CA SER A 752 -52.66 -1.92 -24.56
C SER A 752 -51.46 -2.68 -25.13
N LEU A 753 -51.72 -3.90 -25.61
CA LEU A 753 -50.76 -4.71 -26.37
C LEU A 753 -51.07 -4.64 -27.88
N SER A 754 -50.05 -4.30 -28.68
CA SER A 754 -50.08 -4.38 -30.15
C SER A 754 -48.72 -4.84 -30.69
N ARG A 755 -48.62 -5.12 -32.00
CA ARG A 755 -47.35 -5.58 -32.61
C ARG A 755 -47.24 -5.19 -34.08
N ASP A 756 -46.00 -5.07 -34.54
CA ASP A 756 -45.66 -5.03 -35.97
C ASP A 756 -44.59 -6.10 -36.32
N ALA A 757 -43.88 -5.92 -37.43
CA ALA A 757 -42.83 -6.85 -37.86
C ALA A 757 -41.60 -6.86 -36.93
N VAL A 758 -41.38 -5.78 -36.18
CA VAL A 758 -40.15 -5.52 -35.41
C VAL A 758 -40.42 -5.58 -33.91
N PHE A 759 -41.54 -5.05 -33.41
CA PHE A 759 -41.79 -4.90 -31.98
C PHE A 759 -43.14 -5.47 -31.52
N TYR A 760 -43.17 -5.90 -30.25
CA TYR A 760 -44.36 -5.84 -29.41
C TYR A 760 -44.38 -4.49 -28.69
N TYR A 761 -45.50 -3.77 -28.78
CA TYR A 761 -45.72 -2.49 -28.13
C TYR A 761 -46.68 -2.67 -26.95
N VAL A 762 -46.24 -2.28 -25.77
CA VAL A 762 -47.06 -2.20 -24.56
C VAL A 762 -47.21 -0.72 -24.18
N CYS A 763 -48.43 -0.19 -24.24
CA CYS A 763 -48.68 1.24 -24.03
C CYS A 763 -49.72 1.49 -22.94
N GLY A 764 -49.42 2.42 -22.04
CA GLY A 764 -50.35 3.00 -21.06
C GLY A 764 -50.44 4.52 -21.20
N ASP A 765 -50.87 5.21 -20.14
CA ASP A 765 -51.02 6.67 -20.16
C ASP A 765 -49.67 7.38 -20.04
N GLY A 766 -49.26 8.06 -21.12
CA GLY A 766 -48.00 8.80 -21.17
C GLY A 766 -46.74 7.92 -21.20
N TRP A 767 -46.83 6.61 -21.41
CA TRP A 767 -45.67 5.72 -21.53
C TRP A 767 -45.85 4.60 -22.56
N ARG A 768 -44.73 4.09 -23.10
CA ARG A 768 -44.67 2.97 -24.04
C ARG A 768 -43.38 2.16 -23.88
N ALA A 769 -43.53 0.85 -23.68
CA ALA A 769 -42.44 -0.13 -23.72
C ALA A 769 -42.42 -0.87 -25.07
N GLU A 770 -41.24 -1.01 -25.69
CA GLU A 770 -41.04 -1.66 -26.99
C GLU A 770 -40.13 -2.88 -26.83
N PHE A 771 -40.68 -4.09 -27.02
CA PHE A 771 -39.95 -5.35 -26.95
C PHE A 771 -39.63 -5.84 -28.36
N SER A 772 -38.36 -6.07 -28.67
CA SER A 772 -37.96 -6.53 -30.00
C SER A 772 -38.39 -7.98 -30.25
N ARG A 773 -38.94 -8.22 -31.43
CA ARG A 773 -39.37 -9.56 -31.85
C ARG A 773 -38.23 -10.44 -32.33
N SER A 774 -37.06 -9.86 -32.62
CA SER A 774 -35.87 -10.61 -33.02
C SER A 774 -34.96 -10.94 -31.85
N THR A 775 -34.92 -10.07 -30.83
CA THR A 775 -34.05 -10.23 -29.65
C THR A 775 -34.82 -10.61 -28.41
N GLY A 776 -36.13 -10.39 -28.31
CA GLY A 776 -36.92 -10.66 -27.10
C GLY A 776 -36.68 -9.68 -25.94
N LEU A 777 -35.78 -8.72 -26.10
CA LEU A 777 -35.37 -7.76 -25.08
C LEU A 777 -36.24 -6.49 -25.11
N LEU A 778 -36.31 -5.79 -23.97
CA LEU A 778 -36.84 -4.43 -23.87
C LEU A 778 -35.84 -3.46 -24.49
N GLU A 779 -36.17 -2.94 -25.67
CA GLU A 779 -35.28 -2.07 -26.46
C GLU A 779 -35.48 -0.59 -26.11
N ARG A 780 -36.72 -0.19 -25.82
CA ARG A 780 -37.07 1.21 -25.58
C ARG A 780 -38.13 1.34 -24.49
N LEU A 781 -37.99 2.38 -23.67
CA LEU A 781 -38.96 2.75 -22.64
C LEU A 781 -39.21 4.25 -22.74
N ILE A 782 -40.29 4.63 -23.41
CA ILE A 782 -40.61 6.02 -23.70
C ILE A 782 -41.59 6.51 -22.66
N VAL A 783 -41.26 7.59 -21.96
CA VAL A 783 -42.11 8.24 -20.96
C VAL A 783 -42.24 9.72 -21.32
N ASP A 784 -43.48 10.18 -21.43
CA ASP A 784 -43.85 11.56 -21.79
C ASP A 784 -43.11 12.07 -23.05
N GLY A 785 -42.92 11.16 -24.02
CA GLY A 785 -42.29 11.42 -25.31
C GLY A 785 -40.75 11.32 -25.33
N ALA A 786 -40.11 11.02 -24.20
CA ALA A 786 -38.66 10.88 -24.11
C ALA A 786 -38.25 9.44 -23.80
N ASP A 787 -37.24 8.93 -24.49
CA ASP A 787 -36.70 7.59 -24.22
C ASP A 787 -35.86 7.58 -22.94
N PHE A 788 -35.99 6.52 -22.17
CA PHE A 788 -35.20 6.30 -20.96
C PHE A 788 -34.02 5.37 -21.22
N LEU A 789 -33.96 4.73 -22.40
CA LEU A 789 -32.91 3.79 -22.80
C LEU A 789 -32.21 4.26 -24.08
N GLU A 790 -30.88 4.23 -24.08
CA GLU A 790 -30.01 4.33 -25.27
C GLU A 790 -29.61 2.95 -25.79
N LYS A 791 -29.56 1.95 -24.89
CA LYS A 791 -29.36 0.54 -25.24
C LYS A 791 -30.36 -0.35 -24.49
N PRO A 792 -30.69 -1.53 -25.04
CA PRO A 792 -31.67 -2.43 -24.45
C PRO A 792 -31.30 -2.88 -23.04
N LEU A 793 -32.32 -3.18 -22.24
CA LEU A 793 -32.15 -3.92 -21.00
C LEU A 793 -31.75 -5.37 -21.34
N ARG A 794 -30.54 -5.77 -20.95
CA ARG A 794 -29.97 -7.07 -21.31
C ARG A 794 -29.32 -7.79 -20.12
N PRO A 795 -29.29 -9.12 -20.11
CA PRO A 795 -28.46 -9.91 -19.20
C PRO A 795 -26.98 -9.51 -19.24
N ASN A 796 -26.30 -9.58 -18.10
CA ASN A 796 -24.88 -9.30 -17.94
C ASN A 796 -24.22 -10.31 -16.98
N PHE A 797 -23.15 -10.96 -17.45
CA PHE A 797 -22.47 -12.03 -16.71
C PHE A 797 -20.99 -11.74 -16.43
N TYR A 798 -20.51 -10.56 -16.83
CA TYR A 798 -19.08 -10.20 -16.86
C TYR A 798 -18.83 -8.80 -16.29
N ARG A 799 -17.63 -8.57 -15.76
CA ARG A 799 -17.16 -7.26 -15.26
C ARG A 799 -15.80 -6.92 -15.86
N ALA A 800 -15.40 -5.65 -15.87
CA ALA A 800 -14.04 -5.29 -16.24
C ALA A 800 -13.04 -5.89 -15.25
N ALA A 801 -11.99 -6.56 -15.72
CA ALA A 801 -11.10 -7.29 -14.81
C ALA A 801 -10.34 -6.35 -13.87
N THR A 802 -10.46 -6.57 -12.56
CA THR A 802 -9.56 -6.00 -11.54
C THR A 802 -8.15 -6.58 -11.67
N ASP A 803 -7.17 -6.00 -10.97
CA ASP A 803 -5.81 -6.55 -10.95
C ASP A 803 -5.79 -8.02 -10.46
N ASN A 804 -6.61 -8.35 -9.46
CA ASN A 804 -6.76 -9.73 -8.99
C ASN A 804 -7.41 -10.65 -10.02
N ASP A 805 -8.45 -10.18 -10.71
CA ASP A 805 -9.07 -10.93 -11.80
C ASP A 805 -8.05 -11.19 -12.93
N ASP A 806 -7.17 -10.22 -13.20
CA ASP A 806 -6.12 -10.32 -14.20
C ASP A 806 -5.04 -11.33 -13.78
N GLY A 807 -4.51 -11.20 -12.57
CA GLY A 807 -3.53 -12.12 -11.98
C GLY A 807 -4.03 -13.56 -11.86
N ALA A 808 -5.32 -13.75 -11.59
CA ALA A 808 -5.97 -15.07 -11.59
C ALA A 808 -6.41 -15.55 -12.98
N MET A 809 -6.16 -14.76 -14.03
CA MET A 809 -6.51 -15.04 -15.42
C MET A 809 -8.02 -15.21 -15.66
N LEU A 810 -8.86 -14.60 -14.82
CA LEU A 810 -10.32 -14.70 -14.90
C LEU A 810 -10.88 -14.05 -16.15
N HIS A 811 -10.27 -12.98 -16.66
CA HIS A 811 -10.66 -12.38 -17.94
C HIS A 811 -10.60 -13.39 -19.11
N GLN A 812 -9.66 -14.35 -19.07
CA GLN A 812 -9.54 -15.42 -20.07
C GLN A 812 -10.45 -16.60 -19.73
N LYS A 813 -10.39 -17.08 -18.47
CA LYS A 813 -11.15 -18.24 -18.00
C LYS A 813 -12.67 -18.02 -18.10
N CYS A 814 -13.15 -16.80 -17.84
CA CYS A 814 -14.55 -16.41 -17.87
C CYS A 814 -14.96 -15.71 -19.18
N SER A 815 -14.10 -15.69 -20.20
CA SER A 815 -14.34 -14.96 -21.47
C SER A 815 -15.62 -15.35 -22.19
N VAL A 816 -16.11 -16.58 -22.00
CA VAL A 816 -17.39 -17.07 -22.54
C VAL A 816 -18.60 -16.25 -22.05
N TRP A 817 -18.47 -15.62 -20.88
CA TRP A 817 -19.50 -14.79 -20.25
C TRP A 817 -19.43 -13.31 -20.67
N ARG A 818 -18.37 -12.89 -21.37
CA ARG A 818 -18.17 -11.49 -21.77
C ARG A 818 -19.23 -10.98 -22.75
N ASN A 819 -19.56 -11.79 -23.75
CA ASN A 819 -20.60 -11.50 -24.76
C ASN A 819 -21.21 -12.82 -25.26
N PRO A 820 -21.93 -13.58 -24.43
CA PRO A 820 -22.54 -14.84 -24.86
C PRO A 820 -23.58 -14.59 -25.95
N GLU A 821 -23.64 -15.48 -26.94
CA GLU A 821 -24.69 -15.44 -27.95
C GLU A 821 -26.01 -15.93 -27.34
N LEU A 822 -26.99 -15.03 -27.25
CA LEU A 822 -28.34 -15.36 -26.80
C LEU A 822 -29.21 -15.72 -28.00
N ARG A 823 -29.38 -17.02 -28.27
CA ARG A 823 -30.23 -17.47 -29.39
C ARG A 823 -31.67 -17.62 -28.95
N LEU A 824 -32.52 -16.67 -29.34
CA LEU A 824 -33.96 -16.70 -29.04
C LEU A 824 -34.64 -17.95 -29.63
N THR A 825 -35.21 -18.80 -28.77
CA THR A 825 -35.91 -20.05 -29.14
C THR A 825 -37.43 -19.90 -29.05
N ALA A 826 -37.92 -19.08 -28.14
CA ALA A 826 -39.34 -18.78 -27.98
C ALA A 826 -39.57 -17.33 -27.54
N LEU A 827 -40.66 -16.72 -28.04
CA LEU A 827 -41.10 -15.39 -27.63
C LEU A 827 -42.63 -15.30 -27.67
N THR A 828 -43.25 -15.02 -26.52
CA THR A 828 -44.70 -14.78 -26.41
C THR A 828 -44.97 -13.42 -25.78
N ALA A 829 -46.09 -12.81 -26.14
CA ALA A 829 -46.60 -11.60 -25.51
C ALA A 829 -48.12 -11.70 -25.43
N GLU A 830 -48.67 -11.60 -24.22
CA GLU A 830 -50.11 -11.75 -23.98
C GLU A 830 -50.62 -10.85 -22.87
N ARG A 831 -51.91 -10.53 -22.92
CA ARG A 831 -52.59 -9.83 -21.82
C ARG A 831 -52.99 -10.83 -20.75
N THR A 832 -52.70 -10.50 -19.51
CA THR A 832 -53.09 -11.25 -18.32
C THR A 832 -54.07 -10.41 -17.49
N ASP A 833 -54.55 -10.98 -16.38
CA ASP A 833 -55.32 -10.27 -15.37
C ASP A 833 -54.50 -9.21 -14.60
N ARG A 834 -53.17 -9.38 -14.55
CA ARG A 834 -52.23 -8.48 -13.86
C ARG A 834 -51.52 -7.46 -14.76
N GLY A 835 -51.67 -7.54 -16.08
CA GLY A 835 -50.99 -6.65 -17.02
C GLY A 835 -50.71 -7.28 -18.38
N VAL A 836 -49.55 -6.98 -18.96
CA VAL A 836 -49.06 -7.65 -20.18
C VAL A 836 -47.81 -8.45 -19.84
N ALA A 837 -47.85 -9.75 -20.10
CA ALA A 837 -46.71 -10.65 -19.94
C ALA A 837 -45.96 -10.79 -21.28
N VAL A 838 -44.63 -10.65 -21.26
CA VAL A 838 -43.73 -10.95 -22.38
C VAL A 838 -42.71 -11.97 -21.89
N GLU A 839 -42.61 -13.11 -22.56
CA GLU A 839 -41.73 -14.22 -22.17
C GLU A 839 -40.77 -14.53 -23.31
N ALA A 840 -39.48 -14.48 -23.03
CA ALA A 840 -38.42 -14.81 -24.00
C ALA A 840 -37.54 -15.95 -23.44
N GLU A 841 -37.35 -17.00 -24.24
CA GLU A 841 -36.43 -18.10 -23.94
C GLU A 841 -35.24 -18.07 -24.91
N TYR A 842 -34.04 -18.22 -24.36
CA TYR A 842 -32.79 -18.23 -25.10
C TYR A 842 -32.01 -19.51 -24.82
N ASP A 843 -31.40 -20.05 -25.86
CA ASP A 843 -30.35 -21.05 -25.74
C ASP A 843 -28.98 -20.36 -25.76
N ILE A 844 -28.15 -20.65 -24.77
CA ILE A 844 -26.76 -20.19 -24.65
C ILE A 844 -25.86 -21.40 -24.91
N ALA A 845 -25.73 -21.76 -26.18
CA ALA A 845 -25.03 -22.96 -26.62
C ALA A 845 -23.56 -23.03 -26.17
N SER A 846 -22.89 -21.87 -26.00
CA SER A 846 -21.47 -21.81 -25.60
C SER A 846 -21.18 -22.33 -24.20
N VAL A 847 -22.18 -22.34 -23.31
CA VAL A 847 -22.08 -22.81 -21.92
C VAL A 847 -23.08 -23.92 -21.60
N GLY A 848 -23.93 -24.28 -22.57
CA GLY A 848 -24.98 -25.27 -22.39
C GLY A 848 -26.00 -24.83 -21.33
N ALA A 849 -26.60 -23.65 -21.49
CA ALA A 849 -27.63 -23.13 -20.59
C ALA A 849 -28.85 -22.63 -21.36
N VAL A 850 -30.02 -22.66 -20.70
CA VAL A 850 -31.22 -21.95 -21.12
C VAL A 850 -31.40 -20.75 -20.24
N LEU A 851 -31.59 -19.58 -20.84
CA LEU A 851 -31.95 -18.35 -20.14
C LEU A 851 -33.41 -18.00 -20.45
N ARG A 852 -34.19 -17.70 -19.41
CA ARG A 852 -35.54 -17.16 -19.56
C ARG A 852 -35.60 -15.75 -19.01
N MET A 853 -36.21 -14.86 -19.81
CA MET A 853 -36.57 -13.51 -19.41
C MET A 853 -38.09 -13.39 -19.40
N SER A 854 -38.65 -13.13 -18.23
CA SER A 854 -40.08 -12.88 -18.03
C SER A 854 -40.28 -11.41 -17.70
N TYR A 855 -41.19 -10.74 -18.41
CA TYR A 855 -41.54 -9.34 -18.16
C TYR A 855 -43.05 -9.25 -17.93
N LEU A 856 -43.46 -8.68 -16.80
CA LEU A 856 -44.86 -8.32 -16.53
C LEU A 856 -44.95 -6.80 -16.41
N VAL A 857 -45.71 -6.18 -17.30
CA VAL A 857 -45.89 -4.73 -17.36
C VAL A 857 -47.28 -4.35 -16.85
N ASN A 858 -47.35 -3.50 -15.83
CA ASN A 858 -48.63 -3.02 -15.28
C ASN A 858 -49.18 -1.80 -16.06
N SER A 859 -50.28 -1.22 -15.56
CA SER A 859 -50.94 -0.05 -16.17
C SER A 859 -50.17 1.27 -16.00
N GLU A 860 -49.31 1.36 -14.98
CA GLU A 860 -48.49 2.54 -14.66
C GLU A 860 -47.16 2.58 -15.44
N GLY A 861 -46.79 1.46 -16.05
CA GLY A 861 -45.56 1.29 -16.83
C GLY A 861 -44.41 0.67 -16.04
N ASP A 862 -44.67 0.24 -14.80
CA ASP A 862 -43.72 -0.53 -14.02
C ASP A 862 -43.61 -1.95 -14.58
N ILE A 863 -42.39 -2.49 -14.58
CA ILE A 863 -42.04 -3.75 -15.20
C ILE A 863 -41.43 -4.66 -14.15
N ALA A 864 -42.14 -5.71 -13.74
CA ALA A 864 -41.56 -6.81 -12.99
C ALA A 864 -40.82 -7.74 -13.96
N VAL A 865 -39.58 -8.07 -13.64
CA VAL A 865 -38.67 -8.85 -14.48
C VAL A 865 -38.13 -10.05 -13.70
N THR A 866 -38.14 -11.21 -14.34
CA THR A 866 -37.39 -12.38 -13.89
C THR A 866 -36.33 -12.72 -14.92
N GLU A 867 -35.07 -12.75 -14.50
CA GLU A 867 -33.97 -13.40 -15.21
C GLU A 867 -33.73 -14.79 -14.60
N HIS A 868 -33.83 -15.87 -15.39
CA HIS A 868 -33.66 -17.24 -14.89
C HIS A 868 -32.76 -18.06 -15.81
N LEU A 869 -31.53 -18.31 -15.35
CA LEU A 869 -30.53 -19.14 -16.02
C LEU A 869 -30.59 -20.57 -15.48
N MET A 870 -30.77 -21.54 -16.38
CA MET A 870 -30.84 -22.97 -16.07
C MET A 870 -29.77 -23.73 -16.86
N PRO A 871 -28.82 -24.40 -16.20
CA PRO A 871 -27.88 -25.29 -16.85
C PRO A 871 -28.56 -26.46 -17.57
N CYS A 872 -28.02 -26.84 -18.73
CA CYS A 872 -28.41 -28.05 -19.47
C CYS A 872 -27.30 -29.11 -19.33
N GLY A 873 -27.49 -30.08 -18.43
CA GLY A 873 -26.51 -31.16 -18.15
C GLY A 873 -25.93 -31.08 -16.75
N ASP A 874 -24.86 -31.84 -16.47
CA ASP A 874 -24.18 -31.87 -15.16
C ASP A 874 -23.18 -30.72 -14.96
N GLY A 875 -22.81 -29.99 -16.02
CA GLY A 875 -22.25 -28.62 -15.94
C GLY A 875 -20.92 -28.46 -15.22
N THR A 876 -20.22 -29.55 -14.91
CA THR A 876 -19.03 -29.54 -14.03
C THR A 876 -17.77 -28.91 -14.64
N GLU A 877 -17.75 -28.65 -15.96
CA GLU A 877 -16.61 -28.05 -16.69
C GLU A 877 -16.81 -26.58 -17.12
N ALA A 878 -17.96 -25.96 -16.83
CA ALA A 878 -18.23 -24.58 -17.25
C ALA A 878 -17.55 -23.54 -16.35
N ALA A 879 -17.09 -22.44 -16.95
CA ALA A 879 -16.44 -21.35 -16.23
C ALA A 879 -17.40 -20.67 -15.23
N PRO A 880 -16.92 -20.21 -14.06
CA PRO A 880 -17.72 -19.40 -13.15
C PRO A 880 -18.14 -18.07 -13.82
N LEU A 881 -19.21 -17.49 -13.31
CA LEU A 881 -19.68 -16.16 -13.73
C LEU A 881 -18.95 -15.10 -12.91
N MET A 882 -18.65 -13.94 -13.48
CA MET A 882 -18.13 -12.81 -12.69
C MET A 882 -19.25 -11.99 -12.04
N ARG A 883 -20.44 -12.00 -12.64
CA ARG A 883 -21.69 -11.48 -12.07
C ARG A 883 -22.89 -12.20 -12.65
N PHE A 884 -24.03 -12.04 -12.01
CA PHE A 884 -25.32 -12.47 -12.53
C PHE A 884 -26.33 -11.35 -12.31
N GLY A 885 -26.76 -10.72 -13.40
CA GLY A 885 -27.51 -9.48 -13.35
C GLY A 885 -27.85 -8.92 -14.72
N MET A 886 -28.22 -7.65 -14.72
CA MET A 886 -28.70 -6.95 -15.90
C MET A 886 -27.91 -5.66 -16.13
N SER A 887 -27.93 -5.18 -17.37
CA SER A 887 -27.29 -3.95 -17.80
C SER A 887 -28.22 -3.14 -18.70
N MET A 888 -28.16 -1.81 -18.57
CA MET A 888 -28.83 -0.86 -19.44
C MET A 888 -27.98 0.39 -19.63
N VAL A 889 -28.23 1.15 -20.70
CA VAL A 889 -27.60 2.45 -20.92
C VAL A 889 -28.68 3.50 -20.98
N MET A 890 -28.55 4.55 -20.17
CA MET A 890 -29.51 5.65 -20.07
C MET A 890 -28.95 6.92 -20.71
N PRO A 891 -29.80 7.77 -21.32
CA PRO A 891 -29.38 9.04 -21.92
C PRO A 891 -28.67 9.98 -20.93
N SER A 892 -27.87 10.89 -21.46
CA SER A 892 -26.99 11.81 -20.69
C SER A 892 -27.68 12.69 -19.64
N ARG A 893 -29.00 12.84 -19.71
CA ARG A 893 -29.78 13.61 -18.72
C ARG A 893 -29.87 12.91 -17.36
N PHE A 894 -29.70 11.59 -17.33
CA PHE A 894 -29.78 10.80 -16.10
C PHE A 894 -28.41 10.73 -15.45
N ASP A 895 -28.03 11.85 -14.83
CA ASP A 895 -26.69 12.14 -14.31
C ASP A 895 -26.56 11.94 -12.78
N ARG A 896 -27.62 11.45 -12.10
CA ARG A 896 -27.65 11.27 -10.64
C ARG A 896 -28.13 9.91 -10.20
N VAL A 897 -27.60 9.47 -9.07
CA VAL A 897 -28.07 8.31 -8.34
C VAL A 897 -28.64 8.67 -6.98
N ASP A 898 -29.68 7.96 -6.57
CA ASP A 898 -30.30 8.03 -5.24
C ASP A 898 -30.56 6.58 -4.79
N TYR A 899 -29.97 6.16 -3.67
CA TYR A 899 -30.01 4.76 -3.26
C TYR A 899 -30.09 4.58 -1.73
N TYR A 900 -30.58 3.41 -1.33
CA TYR A 900 -30.61 2.98 0.08
C TYR A 900 -29.92 1.62 0.22
N GLY A 901 -28.77 1.58 0.87
CA GLY A 901 -27.91 0.41 1.00
C GLY A 901 -26.54 0.77 1.58
N TYR A 902 -25.51 -0.04 1.36
CA TYR A 902 -24.16 0.24 1.87
C TYR A 902 -23.49 1.41 1.14
N GLY A 903 -22.91 2.35 1.90
CA GLY A 903 -22.19 3.50 1.36
C GLY A 903 -21.47 4.32 2.44
N PRO A 904 -20.97 5.53 2.09
CA PRO A 904 -21.10 6.18 0.77
C PRO A 904 -20.10 5.70 -0.28
N PHE A 905 -19.02 5.03 0.14
CA PHE A 905 -17.94 4.59 -0.74
C PHE A 905 -18.20 3.23 -1.40
N GLU A 906 -17.37 2.90 -2.37
CA GLU A 906 -17.43 1.65 -3.15
C GLU A 906 -17.19 0.42 -2.29
N ASN A 907 -18.07 -0.59 -2.42
CA ASN A 907 -18.04 -1.81 -1.62
C ASN A 907 -18.46 -3.04 -2.45
N TYR A 908 -18.01 -4.23 -2.04
CA TYR A 908 -18.24 -5.53 -2.67
C TYR A 908 -18.63 -6.59 -1.61
N ILE A 909 -19.10 -7.75 -2.05
CA ILE A 909 -19.66 -8.78 -1.16
C ILE A 909 -18.67 -9.33 -0.12
N ASP A 910 -17.38 -9.21 -0.38
CA ASP A 910 -16.26 -9.58 0.51
C ASP A 910 -15.50 -8.35 1.03
N ARG A 911 -16.04 -7.15 0.79
CA ARG A 911 -15.46 -5.86 1.17
C ARG A 911 -16.55 -4.80 1.40
N CYS A 912 -17.37 -4.98 2.43
CA CYS A 912 -18.47 -4.06 2.73
C CYS A 912 -18.70 -3.78 4.22
N ASP A 913 -17.92 -4.35 5.12
CA ASP A 913 -18.17 -4.26 6.56
C ASP A 913 -17.93 -2.84 7.11
N ALA A 914 -17.04 -2.08 6.48
CA ALA A 914 -16.81 -0.68 6.79
C ALA A 914 -17.96 0.23 6.36
N ALA A 915 -18.72 -0.16 5.33
CA ALA A 915 -19.77 0.65 4.75
C ALA A 915 -21.03 0.60 5.63
N VAL A 916 -21.77 1.71 5.68
CA VAL A 916 -22.93 1.86 6.57
C VAL A 916 -24.20 1.83 5.72
N VAL A 917 -25.22 1.07 6.14
CA VAL A 917 -26.54 1.12 5.51
C VAL A 917 -27.14 2.50 5.74
N GLY A 918 -27.42 3.22 4.67
CA GLY A 918 -27.90 4.59 4.71
C GLY A 918 -28.47 5.04 3.36
N ARG A 919 -29.05 6.25 3.33
CA ARG A 919 -29.52 6.89 2.10
C ARG A 919 -28.44 7.80 1.55
N TYR A 920 -28.13 7.64 0.28
CA TYR A 920 -27.05 8.36 -0.37
C TYR A 920 -27.49 8.91 -1.73
N GLN A 921 -26.86 10.00 -2.13
CA GLN A 921 -27.01 10.61 -3.44
C GLN A 921 -25.63 10.95 -3.99
N ALA A 922 -25.42 10.76 -5.29
CA ALA A 922 -24.18 11.11 -5.97
C ALA A 922 -24.43 11.50 -7.43
N GLU A 923 -23.52 12.26 -8.02
CA GLU A 923 -23.46 12.41 -9.47
C GLU A 923 -22.76 11.20 -10.08
N VAL A 924 -23.23 10.74 -11.25
CA VAL A 924 -22.62 9.59 -11.95
C VAL A 924 -21.14 9.81 -12.23
N ALA A 925 -20.74 11.06 -12.48
CA ALA A 925 -19.36 11.45 -12.74
C ALA A 925 -18.42 11.22 -11.54
N ASP A 926 -18.95 11.18 -10.31
CA ASP A 926 -18.18 11.03 -9.07
C ASP A 926 -18.09 9.57 -8.59
N LEU A 927 -18.73 8.63 -9.29
CA LEU A 927 -18.82 7.23 -8.86
C LEU A 927 -17.65 6.36 -9.32
N TYR A 928 -16.88 6.79 -10.33
CA TYR A 928 -15.67 6.10 -10.77
C TYR A 928 -14.47 6.51 -9.91
N GLN A 929 -13.67 5.53 -9.46
CA GLN A 929 -12.44 5.82 -8.72
C GLN A 929 -11.24 6.06 -9.65
N TYR A 930 -10.92 7.34 -9.83
CA TYR A 930 -9.78 7.78 -10.65
C TYR A 930 -8.42 7.53 -9.98
N ASP A 931 -8.39 7.25 -8.69
CA ASP A 931 -7.16 7.01 -7.92
C ASP A 931 -6.59 5.60 -8.14
N TYR A 932 -7.36 4.68 -8.74
CA TYR A 932 -6.80 3.45 -9.28
C TYR A 932 -5.94 3.79 -10.50
N VAL A 933 -4.64 3.48 -10.44
CA VAL A 933 -3.70 3.82 -11.52
C VAL A 933 -4.07 3.20 -12.87
N ARG A 934 -4.65 1.99 -12.83
CA ARG A 934 -5.07 1.18 -13.97
C ARG A 934 -6.61 1.15 -14.05
N PRO A 935 -7.23 1.45 -15.20
CA PRO A 935 -8.66 1.26 -15.40
C PRO A 935 -9.11 -0.17 -15.11
N GLN A 936 -10.22 -0.32 -14.37
CA GLN A 936 -10.82 -1.61 -13.98
C GLN A 936 -12.25 -1.41 -13.44
N GLU A 937 -12.93 -2.49 -13.04
CA GLU A 937 -14.24 -2.43 -12.37
C GLU A 937 -14.20 -1.49 -11.15
N SER A 938 -15.21 -0.64 -11.03
CA SER A 938 -15.34 0.36 -9.97
C SER A 938 -16.80 0.78 -9.78
N GLY A 939 -17.11 1.49 -8.70
CA GLY A 939 -18.37 2.17 -8.43
C GLY A 939 -19.45 1.32 -7.78
N ALA A 940 -19.19 0.05 -7.46
CA ALA A 940 -20.18 -0.86 -6.90
C ALA A 940 -20.73 -0.39 -5.54
N ARG A 941 -22.03 -0.58 -5.33
CA ARG A 941 -22.72 -0.49 -4.04
C ARG A 941 -23.52 -1.76 -3.83
N THR A 942 -23.36 -2.40 -2.66
CA THR A 942 -24.03 -3.66 -2.32
C THR A 942 -25.14 -3.45 -1.28
N GLY A 943 -25.88 -4.53 -0.98
CA GLY A 943 -26.93 -4.52 0.03
C GLY A 943 -28.04 -3.53 -0.30
N LEU A 944 -28.35 -3.32 -1.58
CA LEU A 944 -29.29 -2.30 -2.00
C LEU A 944 -30.73 -2.74 -1.71
N ARG A 945 -31.50 -1.83 -1.10
CA ARG A 945 -32.96 -1.94 -0.97
C ARG A 945 -33.63 -1.36 -2.22
N TYR A 946 -33.11 -0.24 -2.71
CA TYR A 946 -33.43 0.31 -4.02
C TYR A 946 -32.23 1.07 -4.62
N TRP A 947 -32.25 1.22 -5.94
CA TRP A 947 -31.29 2.03 -6.70
C TRP A 947 -32.04 2.88 -7.73
N ARG A 948 -31.85 4.20 -7.70
CA ARG A 948 -32.44 5.11 -8.68
C ARG A 948 -31.37 5.73 -9.55
N VAL A 949 -31.64 5.81 -10.85
CA VAL A 949 -30.87 6.59 -11.80
C VAL A 949 -31.81 7.63 -12.40
N ILE A 950 -31.58 8.89 -12.05
CA ILE A 950 -32.54 9.98 -12.21
C ILE A 950 -31.86 11.21 -12.80
N ASP A 951 -32.68 12.08 -13.37
CA ASP A 951 -32.28 13.42 -13.79
C ASP A 951 -32.40 14.43 -12.63
N ARG A 952 -32.09 15.69 -12.94
CA ARG A 952 -32.15 16.80 -11.98
C ARG A 952 -33.55 17.13 -11.46
N THR A 953 -34.60 16.65 -12.13
CA THR A 953 -35.98 16.81 -11.68
C THR A 953 -36.45 15.66 -10.79
N GLY A 954 -35.66 14.58 -10.67
CA GLY A 954 -36.01 13.37 -9.94
C GLY A 954 -36.74 12.33 -10.80
N THR A 955 -36.85 12.58 -12.11
CA THR A 955 -37.47 11.69 -13.08
C THR A 955 -36.44 10.66 -13.55
N GLY A 956 -36.82 9.39 -13.68
CA GLY A 956 -35.90 8.32 -14.09
C GLY A 956 -36.39 6.92 -13.76
N LEU A 957 -35.46 6.00 -13.53
CA LEU A 957 -35.76 4.61 -13.21
C LEU A 957 -35.34 4.26 -11.79
N GLU A 958 -36.24 3.59 -11.07
CA GLU A 958 -35.99 2.95 -9.78
C GLU A 958 -35.93 1.43 -9.98
N ILE A 959 -34.92 0.80 -9.36
CA ILE A 959 -34.70 -0.63 -9.35
C ILE A 959 -34.94 -1.13 -7.93
N LEU A 960 -35.81 -2.12 -7.79
CA LEU A 960 -36.14 -2.82 -6.55
C LEU A 960 -36.01 -4.32 -6.82
N ALA A 961 -35.47 -5.10 -5.89
CA ALA A 961 -35.30 -6.54 -6.07
C ALA A 961 -35.82 -7.34 -4.88
N ARG A 962 -36.08 -8.63 -5.14
CA ARG A 962 -36.52 -9.59 -4.13
C ARG A 962 -35.44 -9.85 -3.07
N GLU A 963 -34.18 -9.85 -3.49
CA GLU A 963 -33.00 -9.90 -2.63
C GLU A 963 -32.29 -8.55 -2.59
N PRO A 964 -31.54 -8.24 -1.52
CA PRO A 964 -30.56 -7.17 -1.58
C PRO A 964 -29.57 -7.40 -2.72
N PHE A 965 -29.36 -6.38 -3.54
CA PHE A 965 -28.63 -6.50 -4.81
C PHE A 965 -27.44 -5.54 -4.86
N THR A 966 -26.64 -5.63 -5.92
CA THR A 966 -25.50 -4.74 -6.21
C THR A 966 -25.82 -3.85 -7.40
N ALA A 967 -25.34 -2.62 -7.45
CA ALA A 967 -25.47 -1.78 -8.64
C ALA A 967 -24.27 -0.84 -8.86
N THR A 968 -24.07 -0.45 -10.12
CA THR A 968 -23.15 0.58 -10.58
C THR A 968 -23.85 1.52 -11.56
N ALA A 969 -23.45 2.79 -11.59
CA ALA A 969 -23.79 3.73 -12.65
C ALA A 969 -22.56 4.57 -12.98
N LEU A 970 -22.03 4.46 -14.20
CA LEU A 970 -20.79 5.12 -14.60
C LEU A 970 -20.92 5.78 -15.97
N ASN A 971 -20.08 6.77 -16.26
CA ASN A 971 -19.90 7.31 -17.61
C ASN A 971 -18.92 6.48 -18.47
N TYR A 972 -18.80 5.19 -18.17
CA TYR A 972 -17.88 4.26 -18.81
C TYR A 972 -18.56 2.93 -19.04
N SER A 973 -18.36 2.34 -20.23
CA SER A 973 -18.78 0.97 -20.49
C SER A 973 -17.78 -0.03 -19.89
N ILE A 974 -18.20 -1.29 -19.77
CA ILE A 974 -17.30 -2.38 -19.37
C ILE A 974 -16.10 -2.43 -20.31
N GLU A 975 -16.29 -2.22 -21.61
CA GLU A 975 -15.21 -2.24 -22.61
C GLU A 975 -14.24 -1.05 -22.51
N ASP A 976 -14.67 0.08 -21.95
CA ASP A 976 -13.75 1.21 -21.70
C ASP A 976 -12.79 0.90 -20.54
N LEU A 977 -13.29 0.17 -19.53
CA LEU A 977 -12.56 -0.19 -18.31
C LEU A 977 -11.79 -1.51 -18.44
N ASP A 978 -12.28 -2.47 -19.24
CA ASP A 978 -11.72 -3.81 -19.38
C ASP A 978 -10.51 -3.80 -20.31
N ILE A 979 -9.38 -3.42 -19.73
CA ILE A 979 -8.08 -3.36 -20.39
C ILE A 979 -7.19 -4.56 -20.05
N ALA A 980 -7.77 -5.67 -19.59
CA ALA A 980 -7.04 -6.93 -19.57
C ALA A 980 -6.78 -7.37 -21.03
N SER A 981 -5.50 -7.38 -21.44
CA SER A 981 -4.98 -7.65 -22.80
C SER A 981 -4.99 -6.52 -23.86
N PRO A 982 -4.21 -5.45 -23.67
CA PRO A 982 -3.55 -4.75 -24.78
C PRO A 982 -2.02 -4.73 -24.62
N GLY A 983 -1.28 -4.77 -25.75
CA GLY A 983 0.19 -4.64 -25.77
C GLY A 983 0.74 -3.23 -25.47
N TYR A 984 0.01 -2.44 -24.66
CA TYR A 984 0.36 -1.07 -24.27
C TYR A 984 -0.22 -0.73 -22.89
N VAL A 985 0.59 -0.08 -22.06
CA VAL A 985 0.24 0.54 -20.77
C VAL A 985 -0.88 1.58 -20.95
N ARG A 986 -1.84 1.62 -20.02
CA ARG A 986 -2.97 2.58 -20.01
C ARG A 986 -3.25 3.11 -18.61
N HIS A 987 -3.63 4.39 -18.52
CA HIS A 987 -3.85 5.05 -17.24
C HIS A 987 -5.31 5.48 -17.04
N ALA A 988 -5.79 5.51 -15.80
CA ALA A 988 -7.14 6.01 -15.49
C ALA A 988 -7.33 7.48 -15.96
N SER A 989 -6.27 8.29 -15.89
CA SER A 989 -6.25 9.66 -16.41
C SER A 989 -6.47 9.78 -17.94
N GLU A 990 -6.38 8.68 -18.68
CA GLU A 990 -6.61 8.63 -20.13
C GLU A 990 -8.05 8.29 -20.51
N LEU A 991 -8.88 7.88 -19.53
CA LEU A 991 -10.29 7.62 -19.76
C LEU A 991 -11.01 8.89 -20.21
N VAL A 992 -11.89 8.73 -21.21
CA VAL A 992 -12.74 9.81 -21.72
C VAL A 992 -14.17 9.50 -21.33
N PRO A 993 -14.79 10.29 -20.43
CA PRO A 993 -16.17 10.07 -20.01
C PRO A 993 -17.11 10.07 -21.22
N ARG A 994 -18.02 9.11 -21.27
CA ARG A 994 -19.12 9.07 -22.23
C ARG A 994 -20.26 9.97 -21.75
N PRO A 995 -21.04 10.56 -22.66
CA PRO A 995 -22.21 11.34 -22.27
C PRO A 995 -23.30 10.49 -21.63
N GLU A 996 -23.42 9.20 -21.99
CA GLU A 996 -24.43 8.29 -21.44
C GLU A 996 -24.07 7.76 -20.04
N THR A 997 -25.09 7.26 -19.34
CA THR A 997 -24.95 6.57 -18.04
C THR A 997 -25.12 5.07 -18.25
N TYR A 998 -24.05 4.33 -17.97
CA TYR A 998 -24.01 2.87 -18.03
C TYR A 998 -24.38 2.30 -16.66
N VAL A 999 -25.51 1.60 -16.59
CA VAL A 999 -26.06 1.06 -15.35
C VAL A 999 -25.95 -0.45 -15.37
N ASN A 1000 -25.33 -1.03 -14.35
CA ASN A 1000 -25.38 -2.47 -14.10
C ASN A 1000 -26.01 -2.72 -12.74
N PHE A 1001 -26.81 -3.77 -12.63
CA PHE A 1001 -27.41 -4.16 -11.38
C PHE A 1001 -27.56 -5.68 -11.32
N ASP A 1002 -27.06 -6.25 -10.24
CA ASP A 1002 -26.73 -7.66 -10.14
C ASP A 1002 -27.36 -8.26 -8.90
N LEU A 1003 -27.99 -9.43 -9.03
CA LEU A 1003 -28.32 -10.28 -7.88
C LEU A 1003 -27.04 -10.50 -7.05
N ARG A 1004 -25.95 -10.81 -7.76
CA ARG A 1004 -24.65 -11.00 -7.15
C ARG A 1004 -23.52 -10.74 -8.14
N GLN A 1005 -22.41 -10.27 -7.59
CA GLN A 1005 -21.13 -10.14 -8.27
C GLN A 1005 -20.07 -10.91 -7.47
N MET A 1006 -19.13 -11.55 -8.15
CA MET A 1006 -18.01 -12.25 -7.52
C MET A 1006 -17.20 -11.30 -6.63
N GLY A 1007 -16.66 -11.82 -5.53
CA GLY A 1007 -15.77 -11.07 -4.64
C GLY A 1007 -14.52 -10.53 -5.34
N LEU A 1008 -13.78 -9.66 -4.65
CA LEU A 1008 -12.51 -9.12 -5.12
C LEU A 1008 -11.31 -9.99 -4.75
N GLY A 1009 -11.35 -10.64 -3.58
CA GLY A 1009 -10.20 -11.32 -2.99
C GLY A 1009 -9.07 -10.38 -2.57
N CYS A 1010 -8.09 -10.93 -1.83
CA CYS A 1010 -6.86 -10.22 -1.43
C CYS A 1010 -5.69 -11.14 -1.04
N ILE A 1011 -5.80 -12.47 -1.13
CA ILE A 1011 -4.70 -13.35 -0.69
C ILE A 1011 -3.41 -13.01 -1.46
N ASN A 1012 -3.51 -12.90 -2.79
CA ASN A 1012 -2.50 -12.32 -3.67
C ASN A 1012 -3.15 -11.86 -4.99
N SER A 1013 -2.33 -11.30 -5.90
CA SER A 1013 -2.76 -10.85 -7.24
C SER A 1013 -2.05 -11.61 -8.37
N TRP A 1014 -1.73 -12.90 -8.16
CA TRP A 1014 -1.02 -13.73 -9.15
C TRP A 1014 -1.50 -15.18 -9.17
N GLY A 1015 -2.77 -15.42 -8.82
CA GLY A 1015 -3.40 -16.72 -9.03
C GLY A 1015 -4.55 -17.05 -8.09
N GLU A 1016 -4.56 -16.48 -6.88
CA GLU A 1016 -5.58 -16.79 -5.88
C GLU A 1016 -6.95 -16.20 -6.27
N LEU A 1017 -8.00 -16.94 -5.90
CA LEU A 1017 -9.38 -16.53 -6.13
C LEU A 1017 -9.98 -15.97 -4.83
N PRO A 1018 -11.10 -15.21 -4.91
CA PRO A 1018 -11.92 -14.96 -3.74
C PRO A 1018 -12.27 -16.26 -3.01
N LEU A 1019 -12.44 -16.21 -1.69
CA LEU A 1019 -12.85 -17.39 -0.92
C LEU A 1019 -14.15 -17.98 -1.51
N ASP A 1020 -14.30 -19.31 -1.47
CA ASP A 1020 -15.39 -20.04 -2.13
C ASP A 1020 -16.78 -19.45 -1.90
N ARG A 1021 -17.05 -18.91 -0.70
CA ARG A 1021 -18.34 -18.28 -0.34
C ARG A 1021 -18.66 -17.00 -1.12
N TYR A 1022 -17.67 -16.38 -1.75
CA TYR A 1022 -17.77 -15.18 -2.58
C TYR A 1022 -17.62 -15.46 -4.07
N MET A 1023 -17.49 -16.73 -4.46
CA MET A 1023 -17.47 -17.15 -5.85
C MET A 1023 -18.90 -17.26 -6.42
N LEU A 1024 -19.03 -17.12 -7.75
CA LEU A 1024 -20.24 -17.40 -8.51
C LEU A 1024 -19.98 -18.61 -9.44
N PRO A 1025 -20.04 -19.85 -8.92
CA PRO A 1025 -19.86 -21.05 -9.74
C PRO A 1025 -20.94 -21.16 -10.82
N TYR A 1026 -20.68 -21.90 -11.91
CA TYR A 1026 -21.73 -22.17 -12.88
C TYR A 1026 -22.89 -22.94 -12.24
N GLY A 1027 -24.12 -22.49 -12.43
CA GLY A 1027 -25.29 -23.04 -11.75
C GLY A 1027 -26.60 -22.41 -12.18
N GLU A 1028 -27.68 -22.85 -11.53
CA GLU A 1028 -29.01 -22.24 -11.69
C GLU A 1028 -29.09 -20.94 -10.88
N TYR A 1029 -29.48 -19.85 -11.55
CA TYR A 1029 -29.62 -18.54 -10.95
C TYR A 1029 -30.92 -17.90 -11.36
N ARG A 1030 -31.58 -17.22 -10.41
CA ARG A 1030 -32.83 -16.51 -10.62
C ARG A 1030 -32.75 -15.13 -9.96
N PHE A 1031 -33.00 -14.08 -10.73
CA PHE A 1031 -33.04 -12.70 -10.24
C PHE A 1031 -34.41 -12.09 -10.54
N ASP A 1032 -35.14 -11.75 -9.48
CA ASP A 1032 -36.47 -11.15 -9.55
C ASP A 1032 -36.37 -9.67 -9.13
N PHE A 1033 -36.67 -8.75 -10.06
CA PHE A 1033 -36.58 -7.31 -9.83
C PHE A 1033 -37.69 -6.53 -10.54
N ILE A 1034 -37.80 -5.24 -10.21
CA ILE A 1034 -38.80 -4.32 -10.78
C ILE A 1034 -38.09 -3.08 -11.28
N LEU A 1035 -38.43 -2.65 -12.48
CA LEU A 1035 -38.12 -1.33 -13.01
C LEU A 1035 -39.35 -0.44 -12.86
N ARG A 1036 -39.20 0.64 -12.10
CA ARG A 1036 -40.27 1.60 -11.83
C ARG A 1036 -39.99 2.95 -12.44
N ILE A 1037 -41.00 3.51 -13.11
CA ILE A 1037 -40.92 4.87 -13.65
C ILE A 1037 -41.09 5.85 -12.49
N ARG A 1038 -40.08 6.70 -12.26
CA ARG A 1038 -40.15 7.83 -11.33
C ARG A 1038 -40.46 9.08 -12.15
N LYS A 1039 -41.52 9.78 -11.78
CA LYS A 1039 -41.90 11.08 -12.36
C LYS A 1039 -41.64 12.20 -11.38
#